data_AF-A0A317V9J8-F1
#
_entry.id   AF-A0A317V9J8-F1
#
_cell.length_a   1.000
_cell.length_b   1.000
_cell.length_c   1.000
_cell.angle_alpha   90.00
_cell.angle_beta   90.00
_cell.angle_gamma   90.00
#
_symmetry.space_group_name_H-M   'P 1'
#
loop_
_entity.id
_entity.type
_entity.pdbx_description
1 polymer ?
#
loop_
_entity_poly.entity_id
_entity_poly.type
_entity_poly.pdbx_seq_one_letter_code
_entity_poly.pdbx_strand_id
1 'polypeptide(L)'
;MKLPLLAAATAGLASAASIPVEKAQAEIASVAADLIVRALPNSPDGYTPANVTCPSTRPSIRDASGLSTNETEWLKVRRNATLTPMKDLLSRLNLTGFDTTSYINEHSSNISNIPNIAIAASGGGYRALTNGAGGLKAFDSRTENTTNSGQLGGLLQSATYVAGLSGGSWLVGSMFVNNFSSIGELQASEKVWRFDKSLLVGPNFDHIQIVSTVEYWKDITEEVDGKSNAGFNTSFTDYWGRALSYQLVNASDDKGGPDYTWSSIALMDDFKNGQYPMPLVVADGRNPGEVIVETNSTVYEVNPWEFGSFDPSVYAFAPLEYLGSRFENGTVAENSSCVRGFDNAGFIMGSSSTLFNEFLLDINSTSIPTILKEAFSDILEDLGERNDDIALYSPNPFSGYRDSSEAYATTKTLDVVDGGEDGENVPLHPLIQPDRDVDVIFAIDSSADTDYYWPNGTSLVATYERSLEPSVANGTSFPAIPDQNTFVNLGLNSRPTFFGCDPKNISGKAPLVIYLPNSPYTYDSNFSTFKLTYSDEERDSVITNGWNVVTRGNGTVDSKFPSCVACAILQRSTYRTNTTLPDICTTCFTDYCWNGTTNSTDPGTYAPSVLIATSAGMKSALDYSVILIATAVTVFMAV
;
A
#
# COMPACT_ATOMS: atom_id res chain seq x y z
N MET A 1 78.07 17.86 23.31
CA MET A 1 78.07 16.55 22.60
C MET A 1 76.65 16.00 22.66
N LYS A 2 76.16 15.43 21.56
CA LYS A 2 74.75 15.37 21.12
C LYS A 2 73.83 14.41 21.90
N LEU A 3 72.56 14.85 22.03
CA LEU A 3 71.25 14.17 22.24
C LEU A 3 71.02 13.19 23.41
N PRO A 4 69.81 13.28 24.02
CA PRO A 4 68.97 12.12 24.27
C PRO A 4 67.65 12.17 23.47
N LEU A 5 67.21 10.99 23.03
CA LEU A 5 65.96 10.72 22.30
C LEU A 5 64.81 10.41 23.28
N LEU A 6 63.60 10.78 22.85
CA LEU A 6 62.30 10.54 23.48
C LEU A 6 61.98 9.04 23.68
N ALA A 7 61.32 8.73 24.80
CA ALA A 7 60.15 7.84 24.84
C ALA A 7 59.34 8.16 26.11
N ALA A 8 58.18 8.79 25.94
CA ALA A 8 57.26 9.13 27.01
C ALA A 8 56.36 7.94 27.37
N ALA A 9 56.20 7.75 28.67
CA ALA A 9 55.37 6.76 29.31
C ALA A 9 53.87 6.98 29.02
N THR A 10 53.14 5.89 28.80
CA THR A 10 51.68 5.83 28.97
C THR A 10 51.35 4.71 29.94
N ALA A 11 50.97 5.10 31.16
CA ALA A 11 50.31 4.25 32.14
C ALA A 11 49.38 5.15 32.96
N GLY A 12 48.06 4.94 32.86
CA GLY A 12 47.08 5.73 33.60
C GLY A 12 45.63 5.46 33.19
N LEU A 13 45.08 4.33 33.69
CA LEU A 13 43.73 4.13 34.23
C LEU A 13 42.50 4.69 33.48
N ALA A 14 41.63 3.79 33.01
CA ALA A 14 40.19 3.81 33.30
C ALA A 14 39.55 2.44 33.03
N SER A 15 39.03 1.79 34.07
CA SER A 15 38.14 0.63 33.96
C SER A 15 36.85 1.03 33.26
N ALA A 16 36.63 0.52 32.06
CA ALA A 16 35.29 0.41 31.47
C ALA A 16 34.88 -1.06 31.59
N ALA A 17 33.87 -1.33 32.41
CA ALA A 17 33.20 -2.62 32.42
C ALA A 17 32.50 -2.79 31.07
N SER A 18 33.06 -3.63 30.20
CA SER A 18 32.44 -4.08 28.97
C SER A 18 31.22 -4.92 29.31
N ILE A 19 30.02 -4.38 29.08
CA ILE A 19 28.81 -5.21 28.98
C ILE A 19 28.98 -6.06 27.72
N PRO A 20 28.93 -7.41 27.79
CA PRO A 20 29.04 -8.24 26.60
C PRO A 20 27.83 -7.98 25.71
N VAL A 21 28.08 -7.62 24.45
CA VAL A 21 27.08 -7.41 23.38
C VAL A 21 26.12 -8.61 23.25
N GLU A 22 26.58 -9.82 23.61
CA GLU A 22 25.76 -11.04 23.65
C GLU A 22 24.57 -10.95 24.61
N LYS A 23 24.67 -10.23 25.73
CA LYS A 23 23.58 -10.18 26.72
C LYS A 23 22.46 -9.24 26.29
N ALA A 24 22.80 -8.17 25.57
CA ALA A 24 21.82 -7.26 24.98
C ALA A 24 21.11 -7.90 23.77
N GLN A 25 21.82 -8.67 22.95
CA GLN A 25 21.21 -9.45 21.87
C GLN A 25 20.31 -10.58 22.40
N ALA A 26 20.68 -11.22 23.52
CA ALA A 26 19.87 -12.26 24.15
C ALA A 26 18.60 -11.71 24.83
N GLU A 27 18.63 -10.50 25.40
CA GLU A 27 17.43 -9.85 25.93
C GLU A 27 16.49 -9.36 24.82
N ILE A 28 17.01 -8.93 23.66
CA ILE A 28 16.19 -8.62 22.47
C ILE A 28 15.56 -9.89 21.89
N ALA A 29 16.31 -11.00 21.85
CA ALA A 29 15.80 -12.29 21.37
C ALA A 29 14.79 -12.94 22.33
N SER A 30 14.88 -12.70 23.65
CA SER A 30 13.94 -13.28 24.61
C SER A 30 12.59 -12.54 24.69
N VAL A 31 12.55 -11.27 24.29
CA VAL A 31 11.28 -10.53 24.13
C VAL A 31 10.59 -10.85 22.79
N ALA A 32 11.34 -11.33 21.80
CA ALA A 32 10.82 -11.76 20.50
C ALA A 32 10.15 -13.17 20.51
N ALA A 33 10.25 -13.91 21.61
CA ALA A 33 9.78 -15.30 21.71
C ALA A 33 8.47 -15.48 22.48
N ASP A 34 7.94 -14.44 23.12
CA ASP A 34 6.57 -14.48 23.64
C ASP A 34 5.63 -14.34 22.45
N LEU A 35 4.63 -15.23 22.38
CA LEU A 35 3.57 -15.30 21.37
C LEU A 35 2.90 -13.94 21.15
N ILE A 36 3.49 -13.09 20.31
CA ILE A 36 2.84 -11.89 19.78
C ILE A 36 1.79 -12.42 18.81
N VAL A 37 0.55 -12.41 19.26
CA VAL A 37 -0.61 -12.77 18.47
C VAL A 37 -0.61 -11.90 17.20
N ARG A 38 -0.48 -12.55 16.04
CA ARG A 38 -0.53 -11.96 14.69
C ARG A 38 -2.00 -11.79 14.28
N ALA A 39 -2.32 -11.25 13.10
CA ALA A 39 -3.71 -11.30 12.63
C ALA A 39 -4.21 -12.74 12.79
N LEU A 40 -5.43 -12.89 13.31
CA LEU A 40 -5.78 -14.17 13.90
C LEU A 40 -6.00 -15.23 12.80
N PRO A 41 -5.45 -16.46 12.95
CA PRO A 41 -5.72 -17.60 12.07
C PRO A 41 -7.18 -18.07 12.27
N ASN A 42 -8.12 -17.30 11.72
CA ASN A 42 -9.54 -17.39 12.05
C ASN A 42 -10.38 -18.07 10.98
N SER A 43 -9.76 -18.44 9.85
CA SER A 43 -10.42 -19.29 8.86
C SER A 43 -10.72 -20.66 9.48
N PRO A 44 -11.92 -21.22 9.28
CA PRO A 44 -12.27 -22.51 9.91
C PRO A 44 -11.52 -23.72 9.34
N ASP A 45 -11.02 -23.65 8.11
CA ASP A 45 -10.43 -24.79 7.39
C ASP A 45 -9.29 -24.37 6.46
N GLY A 46 -8.28 -23.69 7.02
CA GLY A 46 -7.15 -23.19 6.22
C GLY A 46 -7.62 -22.27 5.11
N TYR A 47 -7.20 -22.54 3.87
CA TYR A 47 -7.60 -21.76 2.70
C TYR A 47 -9.01 -22.11 2.19
N THR A 48 -9.54 -23.29 2.54
CA THR A 48 -10.83 -23.78 2.07
C THR A 48 -11.96 -23.00 2.76
N PRO A 49 -12.81 -22.27 2.02
CA PRO A 49 -13.97 -21.63 2.64
C PRO A 49 -14.94 -22.68 3.18
N ALA A 50 -15.39 -22.49 4.42
CA ALA A 50 -16.14 -23.49 5.14
C ALA A 50 -17.50 -22.98 5.63
N ASN A 51 -18.48 -23.87 5.60
CA ASN A 51 -19.80 -23.62 6.16
C ASN A 51 -19.73 -23.53 7.69
N VAL A 52 -20.33 -22.47 8.23
CA VAL A 52 -20.45 -22.21 9.67
C VAL A 52 -21.89 -21.87 10.04
N THR A 53 -22.19 -21.95 11.33
CA THR A 53 -23.44 -21.42 11.87
C THR A 53 -23.46 -19.90 11.72
N CYS A 54 -24.51 -19.36 11.09
CA CYS A 54 -24.68 -17.93 10.99
C CYS A 54 -24.93 -17.28 12.37
N PRO A 55 -24.52 -16.01 12.55
CA PRO A 55 -24.96 -15.21 13.70
C PRO A 55 -26.49 -15.07 13.74
N SER A 56 -27.04 -14.79 14.94
CA SER A 56 -28.49 -14.63 15.13
C SER A 56 -29.08 -13.50 14.29
N THR A 57 -28.32 -12.43 14.12
CA THR A 57 -28.61 -11.39 13.13
C THR A 57 -27.97 -11.82 11.83
N ARG A 58 -28.77 -12.09 10.79
CA ARG A 58 -28.25 -12.59 9.52
C ARG A 58 -27.32 -11.58 8.85
N PRO A 59 -26.18 -12.04 8.30
CA PRO A 59 -25.34 -11.20 7.46
C PRO A 59 -26.16 -10.65 6.29
N SER A 60 -26.02 -9.36 6.05
CA SER A 60 -26.77 -8.64 5.02
C SER A 60 -25.89 -7.61 4.33
N ILE A 61 -26.19 -7.37 3.05
CA ILE A 61 -25.62 -6.31 2.24
C ILE A 61 -26.19 -4.98 2.73
N ARG A 62 -25.33 -4.00 2.98
CA ARG A 62 -25.75 -2.63 3.24
C ARG A 62 -25.64 -1.78 1.98
N ASP A 63 -26.45 -0.73 1.91
CA ASP A 63 -26.26 0.32 0.91
C ASP A 63 -25.01 1.18 1.24
N ALA A 64 -24.45 1.81 0.21
CA ALA A 64 -23.28 2.66 0.31
C ALA A 64 -23.61 4.14 0.57
N SER A 65 -24.78 4.47 1.14
CA SER A 65 -25.15 5.87 1.43
C SER A 65 -24.39 6.50 2.61
N GLY A 66 -23.41 5.80 3.16
CA GLY A 66 -22.58 6.21 4.28
C GLY A 66 -21.58 5.13 4.66
N LEU A 67 -20.81 5.40 5.71
CA LEU A 67 -19.90 4.42 6.31
C LEU A 67 -20.67 3.37 7.11
N SER A 68 -20.09 2.17 7.24
CA SER A 68 -20.67 1.15 8.10
C SER A 68 -20.71 1.57 9.57
N THR A 69 -21.59 0.94 10.34
CA THR A 69 -21.62 1.10 11.80
C THR A 69 -20.28 0.73 12.43
N ASN A 70 -19.60 -0.30 11.91
CA ASN A 70 -18.30 -0.72 12.43
C ASN A 70 -17.22 0.35 12.23
N GLU A 71 -17.12 0.91 11.02
CA GLU A 71 -16.18 2.01 10.75
C GLU A 71 -16.53 3.25 11.58
N THR A 72 -17.81 3.62 11.65
CA THR A 72 -18.27 4.80 12.41
C THR A 72 -18.00 4.68 13.91
N GLU A 73 -18.23 3.50 14.52
CA GLU A 73 -17.92 3.27 15.93
C GLU A 73 -16.41 3.24 16.18
N TRP A 74 -15.64 2.61 15.29
CA TRP A 74 -14.19 2.56 15.39
C TRP A 74 -13.56 3.96 15.27
N LEU A 75 -14.08 4.81 14.40
CA LEU A 75 -13.61 6.19 14.24
C LEU A 75 -13.70 7.00 15.53
N LYS A 76 -14.70 6.75 16.39
CA LYS A 76 -14.79 7.43 17.70
C LYS A 76 -13.57 7.15 18.57
N VAL A 77 -13.03 5.93 18.49
CA VAL A 77 -11.84 5.51 19.23
C VAL A 77 -10.57 5.95 18.50
N ARG A 78 -10.44 5.65 17.20
CA ARG A 78 -9.26 5.97 16.39
C ARG A 78 -8.96 7.46 16.41
N ARG A 79 -9.96 8.29 16.12
CA ARG A 79 -9.74 9.73 15.97
C ARG A 79 -9.22 10.33 17.29
N ASN A 80 -9.70 9.85 18.43
CA ASN A 80 -9.15 10.25 19.74
C ASN A 80 -7.71 9.73 19.95
N ALA A 81 -7.41 8.50 19.53
CA ALA A 81 -6.06 7.93 19.60
C ALA A 81 -5.02 8.68 18.74
N THR A 82 -5.45 9.36 17.66
CA THR A 82 -4.55 10.19 16.83
C THR A 82 -4.06 11.48 17.51
N LEU A 83 -4.73 11.96 18.56
CA LEU A 83 -4.44 13.27 19.15
C LEU A 83 -3.02 13.38 19.72
N THR A 84 -2.56 12.37 20.45
CA THR A 84 -1.22 12.39 21.06
C THR A 84 -0.13 12.29 20.00
N PRO A 85 -0.13 11.29 19.09
CA PRO A 85 0.84 11.24 17.99
C PRO A 85 0.86 12.51 17.13
N MET A 86 -0.30 13.13 16.88
CA MET A 86 -0.40 14.34 16.07
C MET A 86 0.21 15.55 16.77
N LYS A 87 -0.01 15.72 18.08
CA LYS A 87 0.65 16.78 18.86
C LYS A 87 2.16 16.57 18.88
N ASP A 88 2.60 15.35 19.14
CA ASP A 88 4.01 15.00 19.18
C ASP A 88 4.67 15.28 17.83
N LEU A 89 4.08 14.84 16.72
CA LEU A 89 4.53 15.13 15.36
C LEU A 89 4.60 16.64 15.11
N LEU A 90 3.47 17.35 15.22
CA LEU A 90 3.39 18.77 14.86
C LEU A 90 4.29 19.66 15.73
N SER A 91 4.55 19.28 16.98
CA SER A 91 5.50 20.00 17.84
C SER A 91 6.95 19.93 17.32
N ARG A 92 7.35 18.79 16.73
CA ARG A 92 8.69 18.59 16.15
C ARG A 92 8.87 19.20 14.77
N LEU A 93 7.79 19.39 14.03
CA LEU A 93 7.81 20.06 12.71
C LEU A 93 7.96 21.59 12.82
N ASN A 94 7.87 22.11 14.06
CA ASN A 94 8.23 23.46 14.48
C ASN A 94 7.69 24.58 13.57
N LEU A 95 6.38 24.86 13.68
CA LEU A 95 5.76 26.05 13.08
C LEU A 95 6.04 27.28 13.92
N THR A 96 7.13 27.99 13.61
CA THR A 96 7.50 29.21 14.35
C THR A 96 6.34 30.22 14.36
N GLY A 97 5.95 30.66 15.56
CA GLY A 97 4.84 31.60 15.74
C GLY A 97 3.45 30.96 15.82
N PHE A 98 3.35 29.64 15.80
CA PHE A 98 2.08 28.91 15.94
C PHE A 98 2.22 27.71 16.89
N ASP A 99 1.54 27.77 18.03
CA ASP A 99 1.53 26.66 18.98
C ASP A 99 0.56 25.57 18.54
N THR A 100 1.08 24.59 17.81
CA THR A 100 0.32 23.45 17.31
C THR A 100 -0.27 22.59 18.42
N THR A 101 0.40 22.48 19.57
CA THR A 101 -0.09 21.69 20.70
C THR A 101 -1.29 22.35 21.35
N SER A 102 -1.22 23.66 21.58
CA SER A 102 -2.35 24.44 22.09
C SER A 102 -3.54 24.42 21.13
N TYR A 103 -3.29 24.55 19.82
CA TYR A 103 -4.34 24.46 18.80
C TYR A 103 -5.09 23.12 18.84
N ILE A 104 -4.37 21.99 18.86
CA ILE A 104 -5.01 20.67 18.95
C ILE A 104 -5.78 20.52 20.27
N ASN A 105 -5.23 20.98 21.40
CA ASN A 105 -5.92 20.90 22.69
C ASN A 105 -7.21 21.72 22.70
N GLU A 106 -7.20 22.94 22.16
CA GLU A 106 -8.37 23.83 22.07
C GLU A 106 -9.53 23.19 21.29
N HIS A 107 -9.21 22.51 20.19
CA HIS A 107 -10.23 21.93 19.30
C HIS A 107 -10.53 20.45 19.54
N SER A 108 -9.77 19.75 20.39
CA SER A 108 -9.92 18.30 20.62
C SER A 108 -11.30 17.86 21.13
N SER A 109 -12.07 18.76 21.74
CA SER A 109 -13.45 18.50 22.17
C SER A 109 -14.42 18.29 21.00
N ASN A 110 -14.09 18.80 19.80
CA ASN A 110 -14.82 18.55 18.57
C ASN A 110 -13.86 17.91 17.56
N ILE A 111 -13.95 16.58 17.45
CA ILE A 111 -12.99 15.81 16.66
C ILE A 111 -13.01 16.11 15.15
N SER A 112 -14.12 16.65 14.62
CA SER A 112 -14.23 17.12 13.24
C SER A 112 -13.37 18.37 12.97
N ASN A 113 -12.96 19.10 14.01
CA ASN A 113 -12.02 20.20 13.90
C ASN A 113 -10.56 19.74 13.90
N ILE A 114 -10.27 18.50 14.26
CA ILE A 114 -8.90 17.95 14.26
C ILE A 114 -8.57 17.42 12.86
N PRO A 115 -7.33 17.61 12.35
CA PRO A 115 -6.93 17.09 11.06
C PRO A 115 -7.26 15.61 10.85
N ASN A 116 -7.72 15.26 9.65
CA ASN A 116 -7.90 13.87 9.23
C ASN A 116 -6.91 13.49 8.14
N ILE A 117 -5.92 12.68 8.52
CA ILE A 117 -4.80 12.31 7.66
C ILE A 117 -5.07 10.93 7.06
N ALA A 118 -4.82 10.76 5.76
CA ALA A 118 -4.75 9.46 5.12
C ALA A 118 -3.44 9.30 4.35
N ILE A 119 -3.06 8.05 4.09
CA ILE A 119 -1.88 7.69 3.30
C ILE A 119 -2.34 6.75 2.19
N ALA A 120 -1.83 6.93 0.97
CA ALA A 120 -2.05 6.03 -0.15
C ALA A 120 -0.70 5.54 -0.69
N ALA A 121 -0.59 4.24 -0.96
CA ALA A 121 0.56 3.62 -1.59
C ALA A 121 0.13 2.98 -2.92
N SER A 122 0.75 3.41 -4.01
CA SER A 122 0.38 2.99 -5.36
C SER A 122 0.67 1.52 -5.67
N GLY A 123 0.19 1.07 -6.83
CA GLY A 123 0.63 -0.18 -7.46
C GLY A 123 1.99 -0.12 -8.13
N GLY A 124 2.47 -1.28 -8.59
CA GLY A 124 3.79 -1.45 -9.23
C GLY A 124 4.68 -2.57 -8.67
N GLY A 125 4.09 -3.68 -8.22
CA GLY A 125 4.83 -4.85 -7.72
C GLY A 125 5.79 -4.56 -6.56
N TYR A 126 6.94 -5.25 -6.51
CA TYR A 126 7.93 -5.03 -5.44
C TYR A 126 8.53 -3.62 -5.44
N ARG A 127 8.61 -2.94 -6.59
CA ARG A 127 9.03 -1.53 -6.63
C ARG A 127 8.10 -0.70 -5.78
N ALA A 128 6.79 -0.85 -5.95
CA ALA A 128 5.81 -0.10 -5.18
C ALA A 128 5.80 -0.51 -3.70
N LEU A 129 5.88 -1.81 -3.40
CA LEU A 129 6.01 -2.30 -2.03
C LEU A 129 7.21 -1.64 -1.33
N THR A 130 8.40 -1.70 -1.93
CA THR A 130 9.65 -1.24 -1.30
C THR A 130 9.78 0.28 -1.28
N ASN A 131 9.34 0.99 -2.31
CA ASN A 131 9.32 2.46 -2.30
C ASN A 131 8.30 2.99 -1.28
N GLY A 132 7.08 2.44 -1.29
CA GLY A 132 6.04 2.73 -0.29
C GLY A 132 6.50 2.41 1.13
N ALA A 133 7.20 1.30 1.32
CA ALA A 133 7.80 0.93 2.61
C ALA A 133 8.78 1.98 3.11
N GLY A 134 9.59 2.58 2.22
CA GLY A 134 10.44 3.72 2.57
C GLY A 134 9.65 4.89 3.14
N GLY A 135 8.51 5.21 2.51
CA GLY A 135 7.59 6.24 2.97
C GLY A 135 6.99 5.94 4.34
N LEU A 136 6.36 4.77 4.49
CA LEU A 136 5.76 4.36 5.76
C LEU A 136 6.79 4.23 6.89
N LYS A 137 8.00 3.75 6.58
CA LYS A 137 9.10 3.66 7.54
C LYS A 137 9.52 5.02 8.08
N ALA A 138 9.56 6.05 7.22
CA ALA A 138 9.87 7.43 7.62
C ALA A 138 8.74 8.08 8.44
N PHE A 139 7.49 7.65 8.22
CA PHE A 139 6.29 8.14 8.92
C PHE A 139 6.03 7.43 10.25
N ASP A 140 6.67 6.29 10.49
CA ASP A 140 6.44 5.44 11.66
C ASP A 140 7.32 5.86 12.85
N SER A 141 6.71 6.30 13.96
CA SER A 141 7.43 6.68 15.18
C SER A 141 8.13 5.52 15.89
N ARG A 142 7.83 4.27 15.53
CA ARG A 142 8.49 3.07 16.07
C ARG A 142 9.85 2.83 15.42
N THR A 143 10.10 3.44 14.27
CA THR A 143 11.39 3.33 13.60
C THR A 143 12.40 4.25 14.27
N GLU A 144 13.59 3.73 14.55
CA GLU A 144 14.68 4.49 15.13
C GLU A 144 15.00 5.75 14.29
N ASN A 145 15.30 6.86 14.97
CA ASN A 145 15.67 8.12 14.31
C ASN A 145 14.61 8.66 13.34
N THR A 146 13.32 8.51 13.66
CA THR A 146 12.20 9.20 12.97
C THR A 146 11.51 10.29 13.81
N THR A 147 11.84 10.38 15.11
CA THR A 147 11.20 11.32 16.04
C THR A 147 12.14 12.43 16.51
N ASN A 148 13.24 12.68 15.80
CA ASN A 148 14.08 13.86 16.03
C ASN A 148 13.39 15.12 15.46
N SER A 149 13.94 16.29 15.79
CA SER A 149 13.45 17.57 15.26
C SER A 149 13.39 17.56 13.73
N GLY A 150 12.26 17.99 13.16
CA GLY A 150 12.03 18.02 11.71
C GLY A 150 11.78 16.66 11.04
N GLN A 151 11.76 15.54 11.77
CA GLN A 151 11.45 14.23 11.21
C GLN A 151 9.95 13.90 11.29
N LEU A 152 9.49 13.05 10.36
CA LEU A 152 8.07 12.82 10.10
C LEU A 152 7.48 11.59 10.84
N GLY A 153 8.26 10.95 11.72
CA GLY A 153 7.77 9.84 12.54
C GLY A 153 6.57 10.27 13.39
N GLY A 154 5.56 9.43 13.48
CA GLY A 154 4.28 9.74 14.12
C GLY A 154 3.18 10.14 13.15
N LEU A 155 3.51 10.39 11.87
CA LEU A 155 2.53 10.62 10.82
C LEU A 155 1.68 9.37 10.58
N LEU A 156 2.29 8.18 10.55
CA LEU A 156 1.55 6.92 10.44
C LEU A 156 0.62 6.71 11.64
N GLN A 157 1.10 6.99 12.85
CA GLN A 157 0.30 6.93 14.07
C GLN A 157 -0.82 7.99 14.10
N SER A 158 -0.67 9.10 13.38
CA SER A 158 -1.68 10.16 13.26
C SER A 158 -2.68 9.93 12.13
N ALA A 159 -2.39 9.02 11.19
CA ALA A 159 -3.27 8.72 10.06
C ALA A 159 -4.54 7.98 10.51
N THR A 160 -5.67 8.21 9.85
CA THR A 160 -6.90 7.45 10.09
C THR A 160 -6.97 6.25 9.16
N TYR A 161 -6.52 6.41 7.90
CA TYR A 161 -6.57 5.39 6.85
C TYR A 161 -5.22 5.21 6.17
N VAL A 162 -4.93 3.99 5.74
CA VAL A 162 -3.83 3.64 4.83
C VAL A 162 -4.40 2.78 3.71
N ALA A 163 -4.37 3.28 2.48
CA ALA A 163 -4.84 2.57 1.31
C ALA A 163 -3.67 2.04 0.47
N GLY A 164 -3.84 0.83 -0.07
CA GLY A 164 -2.90 0.21 -1.00
C GLY A 164 -3.63 -0.50 -2.13
N LEU A 165 -3.04 -0.48 -3.33
CA LEU A 165 -3.47 -1.33 -4.44
C LEU A 165 -2.27 -2.03 -5.05
N SER A 166 -2.44 -3.19 -5.67
CA SER A 166 -1.37 -3.97 -6.29
C SER A 166 -0.15 -4.14 -5.36
N GLY A 167 1.06 -3.81 -5.81
CA GLY A 167 2.25 -3.81 -4.93
C GLY A 167 2.11 -3.00 -3.63
N GLY A 168 1.29 -1.95 -3.62
CA GLY A 168 0.91 -1.21 -2.41
C GLY A 168 -0.01 -2.00 -1.48
N SER A 169 -0.89 -2.86 -2.02
CA SER A 169 -1.71 -3.78 -1.21
C SER A 169 -0.84 -4.85 -0.54
N TRP A 170 0.26 -5.27 -1.17
CA TRP A 170 1.24 -6.19 -0.58
C TRP A 170 1.97 -5.56 0.61
N LEU A 171 2.35 -4.28 0.49
CA LEU A 171 2.92 -3.50 1.58
C LEU A 171 1.95 -3.42 2.76
N VAL A 172 0.72 -2.95 2.50
CA VAL A 172 -0.32 -2.82 3.52
C VAL A 172 -0.61 -4.19 4.15
N GLY A 173 -0.96 -5.20 3.36
CA GLY A 173 -1.26 -6.54 3.86
C GLY A 173 -0.14 -7.13 4.70
N SER A 174 1.13 -7.03 4.25
CA SER A 174 2.27 -7.52 5.02
C SER A 174 2.49 -6.78 6.34
N MET A 175 2.10 -5.51 6.47
CA MET A 175 2.14 -4.83 7.76
C MET A 175 1.01 -5.31 8.66
N PHE A 176 -0.24 -5.17 8.19
CA PHE A 176 -1.42 -5.32 9.05
C PHE A 176 -1.73 -6.76 9.43
N VAL A 177 -1.54 -7.71 8.51
CA VAL A 177 -1.72 -9.15 8.78
C VAL A 177 -0.65 -9.65 9.76
N ASN A 178 0.53 -9.03 9.77
CA ASN A 178 1.60 -9.35 10.73
C ASN A 178 1.53 -8.47 11.99
N ASN A 179 0.34 -8.28 12.56
CA ASN A 179 0.12 -7.45 13.76
C ASN A 179 0.65 -6.02 13.62
N PHE A 180 0.37 -5.37 12.49
CA PHE A 180 0.87 -4.02 12.21
C PHE A 180 2.41 -3.90 12.37
N SER A 181 3.17 -4.94 11.99
CA SER A 181 4.63 -4.94 12.06
C SER A 181 5.23 -3.71 11.37
N SER A 182 6.24 -3.12 11.99
CA SER A 182 7.00 -2.03 11.38
C SER A 182 7.81 -2.53 10.19
N ILE A 183 8.15 -1.62 9.27
CA ILE A 183 8.98 -1.94 8.11
C ILE A 183 10.35 -2.50 8.55
N GLY A 184 10.90 -2.00 9.66
CA GLY A 184 12.16 -2.51 10.21
C GLY A 184 12.08 -3.97 10.64
N GLU A 185 10.99 -4.38 11.30
CA GLU A 185 10.75 -5.77 11.68
C GLU A 185 10.56 -6.68 10.47
N LEU A 186 9.84 -6.21 9.44
CA LEU A 186 9.65 -6.95 8.19
C LEU A 186 10.98 -7.13 7.44
N GLN A 187 11.80 -6.09 7.32
CA GLN A 187 13.13 -6.16 6.69
C GLN A 187 14.09 -7.11 7.41
N ALA A 188 14.02 -7.15 8.73
CA ALA A 188 14.89 -7.99 9.58
C ALA A 188 14.40 -9.44 9.71
N SER A 189 13.20 -9.75 9.21
CA SER A 189 12.62 -11.07 9.29
C SER A 189 13.40 -12.08 8.44
N GLU A 190 13.61 -13.27 8.99
CA GLU A 190 14.14 -14.41 8.24
C GLU A 190 13.06 -15.15 7.44
N LYS A 191 11.77 -14.86 7.70
CA LYS A 191 10.62 -15.56 7.13
C LYS A 191 9.92 -14.77 6.02
N VAL A 192 9.72 -13.47 6.23
CA VAL A 192 9.01 -12.59 5.29
C VAL A 192 9.97 -11.59 4.66
N TRP A 193 9.55 -10.99 3.53
CA TRP A 193 10.33 -10.01 2.77
C TRP A 193 11.68 -10.52 2.27
N ARG A 194 11.76 -11.83 2.03
CA ARG A 194 12.87 -12.53 1.38
C ARG A 194 12.70 -12.49 -0.14
N PHE A 195 12.93 -11.31 -0.71
CA PHE A 195 12.76 -11.07 -2.15
C PHE A 195 13.96 -11.53 -2.99
N ASP A 196 15.02 -12.06 -2.36
CA ASP A 196 16.17 -12.66 -3.05
C ASP A 196 15.82 -13.95 -3.82
N LYS A 197 14.58 -14.43 -3.63
CA LYS A 197 13.98 -15.52 -4.39
C LYS A 197 12.66 -15.10 -4.99
N SER A 198 12.44 -15.53 -6.22
CA SER A 198 11.16 -15.35 -6.90
C SER A 198 10.05 -16.16 -6.23
N LEU A 199 8.85 -15.59 -6.15
CA LEU A 199 7.60 -16.26 -5.78
C LEU A 199 7.34 -17.53 -6.60
N LEU A 200 7.85 -17.60 -7.83
CA LEU A 200 7.72 -18.77 -8.71
C LEU A 200 8.58 -19.97 -8.27
N VAL A 201 9.62 -19.70 -7.47
CA VAL A 201 10.55 -20.69 -6.94
C VAL A 201 10.19 -21.08 -5.50
N GLY A 202 9.61 -20.14 -4.74
CA GLY A 202 9.22 -20.37 -3.36
C GLY A 202 10.40 -20.41 -2.36
N PRO A 203 10.11 -20.58 -1.06
CA PRO A 203 11.12 -20.62 0.00
C PRO A 203 11.93 -21.93 0.00
N ASN A 204 12.97 -22.00 0.85
CA ASN A 204 13.70 -23.26 1.11
C ASN A 204 12.96 -24.06 2.19
N PHE A 205 12.46 -25.24 1.86
CA PHE A 205 11.96 -26.22 2.83
C PHE A 205 13.00 -27.30 3.17
N ASP A 206 13.95 -27.55 2.26
CA ASP A 206 14.95 -28.61 2.35
C ASP A 206 16.32 -28.11 1.82
N HIS A 207 17.35 -28.95 1.92
CA HIS A 207 18.71 -28.67 1.45
C HIS A 207 18.82 -28.56 -0.09
N ILE A 208 17.80 -29.00 -0.84
CA ILE A 208 17.76 -29.00 -2.31
C ILE A 208 16.59 -28.13 -2.79
N GLN A 209 16.89 -26.95 -3.36
CA GLN A 209 15.89 -25.96 -3.80
C GLN A 209 14.79 -26.53 -4.72
N ILE A 210 15.13 -27.45 -5.62
CA ILE A 210 14.15 -28.04 -6.54
C ILE A 210 13.09 -28.84 -5.78
N VAL A 211 13.48 -29.59 -4.74
CA VAL A 211 12.56 -30.34 -3.89
C VAL A 211 11.65 -29.38 -3.14
N SER A 212 12.22 -28.31 -2.57
CA SER A 212 11.42 -27.26 -1.91
C SER A 212 10.43 -26.58 -2.85
N THR A 213 10.80 -26.36 -4.11
CA THR A 213 9.89 -25.77 -5.12
C THR A 213 8.71 -26.70 -5.41
N VAL A 214 8.93 -28.01 -5.46
CA VAL A 214 7.86 -28.99 -5.69
C VAL A 214 6.93 -29.08 -4.48
N GLU A 215 7.47 -29.15 -3.26
CA GLU A 215 6.67 -29.17 -2.03
C GLU A 215 5.85 -27.89 -1.85
N TYR A 216 6.46 -26.74 -2.14
CA TYR A 216 5.80 -25.43 -2.17
C TYR A 216 4.58 -25.39 -3.07
N TRP A 217 4.74 -25.76 -4.35
CA TRP A 217 3.63 -25.72 -5.31
C TRP A 217 2.61 -26.81 -5.04
N LYS A 218 3.03 -27.96 -4.51
CA LYS A 218 2.11 -29.00 -4.06
C LYS A 218 1.22 -28.51 -2.91
N ASP A 219 1.78 -27.85 -1.90
CA ASP A 219 1.02 -27.26 -0.80
C ASP A 219 -0.01 -26.25 -1.33
N ILE A 220 0.41 -25.34 -2.22
CA ILE A 220 -0.50 -24.36 -2.85
C ILE A 220 -1.62 -25.06 -3.63
N THR A 221 -1.28 -26.06 -4.47
CA THR A 221 -2.28 -26.79 -5.24
C THR A 221 -3.28 -27.50 -4.34
N GLU A 222 -2.83 -28.19 -3.27
CA GLU A 222 -3.73 -28.86 -2.33
C GLU A 222 -4.68 -27.87 -1.62
N GLU A 223 -4.19 -26.66 -1.30
CA GLU A 223 -5.02 -25.59 -0.72
C GLU A 223 -6.08 -25.08 -1.71
N VAL A 224 -5.70 -24.81 -2.96
CA VAL A 224 -6.62 -24.32 -4.01
C VAL A 224 -7.62 -25.42 -4.41
N ASP A 225 -7.19 -26.67 -4.50
CA ASP A 225 -8.05 -27.83 -4.70
C ASP A 225 -9.08 -27.95 -3.57
N GLY A 226 -8.69 -27.67 -2.32
CA GLY A 226 -9.63 -27.61 -1.19
C GLY A 226 -10.78 -26.64 -1.44
N LYS A 227 -10.47 -25.42 -1.89
CA LYS A 227 -11.46 -24.39 -2.27
C LYS A 227 -12.36 -24.84 -3.44
N SER A 228 -11.77 -25.41 -4.49
CA SER A 228 -12.52 -25.95 -5.64
C SER A 228 -13.45 -27.10 -5.25
N ASN A 229 -12.95 -28.07 -4.47
CA ASN A 229 -13.72 -29.22 -3.97
C ASN A 229 -14.85 -28.80 -3.01
N ALA A 230 -14.71 -27.66 -2.32
CA ALA A 230 -15.78 -27.06 -1.51
C ALA A 230 -16.86 -26.35 -2.36
N GLY A 231 -16.68 -26.29 -3.68
CA GLY A 231 -17.66 -25.76 -4.64
C GLY A 231 -17.49 -24.29 -5.00
N PHE A 232 -16.34 -23.69 -4.68
CA PHE A 232 -16.02 -22.31 -5.03
C PHE A 232 -15.16 -22.28 -6.30
N ASN A 233 -15.41 -21.31 -7.18
CA ASN A 233 -14.56 -21.12 -8.35
C ASN A 233 -13.15 -20.66 -7.91
N THR A 234 -12.14 -21.13 -8.65
CA THR A 234 -10.74 -20.77 -8.49
C THR A 234 -10.19 -20.23 -9.82
N SER A 235 -9.08 -19.51 -9.75
CA SER A 235 -8.42 -18.78 -10.85
C SER A 235 -6.91 -18.69 -10.61
N PHE A 236 -6.12 -18.13 -11.54
CA PHE A 236 -4.69 -17.90 -11.27
C PHE A 236 -4.46 -17.00 -10.06
N THR A 237 -5.43 -16.13 -9.73
CA THR A 237 -5.38 -15.28 -8.55
C THR A 237 -5.30 -16.08 -7.25
N ASP A 238 -5.90 -17.27 -7.17
CA ASP A 238 -5.81 -18.10 -5.97
C ASP A 238 -4.36 -18.55 -5.74
N TYR A 239 -3.73 -19.12 -6.76
CA TYR A 239 -2.32 -19.53 -6.72
C TYR A 239 -1.38 -18.34 -6.48
N TRP A 240 -1.61 -17.23 -7.17
CA TRP A 240 -0.83 -16.00 -7.01
C TRP A 240 -0.94 -15.43 -5.60
N GLY A 241 -2.15 -15.33 -5.06
CA GLY A 241 -2.42 -14.86 -3.71
C GLY A 241 -1.78 -15.76 -2.66
N ARG A 242 -1.81 -17.08 -2.86
CA ARG A 242 -1.08 -18.02 -1.99
C ARG A 242 0.43 -17.84 -2.08
N ALA A 243 0.98 -17.73 -3.29
CA ALA A 243 2.40 -17.50 -3.48
C ALA A 243 2.87 -16.22 -2.78
N LEU A 244 2.13 -15.11 -2.93
CA LEU A 244 2.37 -13.84 -2.23
C LEU A 244 2.45 -14.05 -0.71
N SER A 245 1.51 -14.79 -0.14
CA SER A 245 1.47 -14.99 1.32
C SER A 245 2.71 -15.67 1.89
N TYR A 246 3.38 -16.56 1.15
CA TYR A 246 4.63 -17.17 1.65
C TYR A 246 5.75 -16.16 1.89
N GLN A 247 5.72 -15.01 1.23
CA GLN A 247 6.70 -13.94 1.45
C GLN A 247 6.18 -12.79 2.32
N LEU A 248 4.85 -12.69 2.49
CA LEU A 248 4.21 -11.52 3.08
C LEU A 248 3.48 -11.82 4.39
N VAL A 249 3.13 -13.07 4.66
CA VAL A 249 2.41 -13.50 5.87
C VAL A 249 3.33 -14.36 6.72
N ASN A 250 3.67 -13.84 7.90
CA ASN A 250 4.54 -14.52 8.84
C ASN A 250 3.70 -15.52 9.67
N ALA A 251 3.45 -16.69 9.11
CA ALA A 251 2.74 -17.77 9.79
C ALA A 251 3.69 -18.61 10.67
N SER A 252 3.13 -19.30 11.66
CA SER A 252 3.90 -20.13 12.60
C SER A 252 4.44 -21.41 11.97
N ASP A 253 3.77 -21.91 10.94
CA ASP A 253 4.05 -23.18 10.25
C ASP A 253 4.84 -23.01 8.95
N ASP A 254 5.23 -21.78 8.61
CA ASP A 254 5.95 -21.41 7.38
C ASP A 254 5.19 -21.75 6.07
N LYS A 255 3.87 -21.92 6.14
CA LYS A 255 2.99 -22.20 4.98
C LYS A 255 2.24 -20.98 4.46
N GLY A 256 2.75 -19.77 4.73
CA GLY A 256 2.13 -18.54 4.25
C GLY A 256 0.69 -18.31 4.78
N GLY A 257 0.36 -18.84 5.95
CA GLY A 257 -0.87 -18.51 6.69
C GLY A 257 -2.17 -18.69 5.90
N PRO A 258 -2.50 -19.91 5.44
CA PRO A 258 -3.74 -20.17 4.70
C PRO A 258 -4.99 -19.83 5.52
N ASP A 259 -4.90 -19.84 6.84
CA ASP A 259 -5.98 -19.53 7.78
C ASP A 259 -6.08 -18.04 8.19
N TYR A 260 -5.21 -17.18 7.66
CA TYR A 260 -5.21 -15.74 7.94
C TYR A 260 -6.17 -15.03 6.99
N THR A 261 -7.16 -14.34 7.55
CA THR A 261 -8.16 -13.60 6.79
C THR A 261 -7.99 -12.10 6.96
N TRP A 262 -8.43 -11.32 5.97
CA TRP A 262 -8.40 -9.86 6.08
C TRP A 262 -9.37 -9.36 7.16
N SER A 263 -10.52 -10.02 7.33
CA SER A 263 -11.47 -9.72 8.41
C SER A 263 -10.92 -9.96 9.81
N SER A 264 -9.86 -10.77 9.98
CA SER A 264 -9.29 -11.01 11.30
C SER A 264 -8.54 -9.80 11.87
N ILE A 265 -8.18 -8.81 11.02
CA ILE A 265 -7.64 -7.52 11.45
C ILE A 265 -8.63 -6.81 12.39
N ALA A 266 -9.94 -6.90 12.10
CA ALA A 266 -10.99 -6.32 12.94
C ALA A 266 -11.03 -6.90 14.36
N LEU A 267 -10.44 -8.07 14.56
CA LEU A 267 -10.46 -8.81 15.82
C LEU A 267 -9.23 -8.55 16.69
N MET A 268 -8.22 -7.87 16.14
CA MET A 268 -7.00 -7.49 16.86
C MET A 268 -7.29 -6.44 17.93
N ASP A 269 -6.76 -6.62 19.14
CA ASP A 269 -7.01 -5.71 20.26
C ASP A 269 -6.47 -4.30 19.96
N ASP A 270 -5.30 -4.19 19.35
CA ASP A 270 -4.73 -2.89 18.97
C ASP A 270 -5.58 -2.17 17.91
N PHE A 271 -6.16 -2.91 16.96
CA PHE A 271 -7.09 -2.33 15.99
C PHE A 271 -8.38 -1.87 16.66
N LYS A 272 -9.02 -2.71 17.49
CA LYS A 272 -10.22 -2.35 18.26
C LYS A 272 -10.01 -1.10 19.13
N ASN A 273 -8.80 -0.95 19.69
CA ASN A 273 -8.39 0.20 20.49
C ASN A 273 -7.90 1.40 19.66
N GLY A 274 -8.04 1.34 18.32
CA GLY A 274 -7.70 2.42 17.40
C GLY A 274 -6.21 2.80 17.41
N GLN A 275 -5.29 1.88 17.73
CA GLN A 275 -3.86 2.18 17.89
C GLN A 275 -3.14 2.42 16.55
N TYR A 276 -3.64 1.85 15.45
CA TYR A 276 -3.12 2.05 14.10
C TYR A 276 -4.23 2.40 13.09
N PRO A 277 -3.90 2.98 11.92
CA PRO A 277 -4.90 3.35 10.93
C PRO A 277 -5.62 2.13 10.34
N MET A 278 -6.76 2.35 9.70
CA MET A 278 -7.48 1.29 9.01
C MET A 278 -6.82 0.97 7.66
N PRO A 279 -6.49 -0.31 7.39
CA PRO A 279 -5.98 -0.72 6.10
C PRO A 279 -7.12 -0.84 5.09
N LEU A 280 -6.92 -0.28 3.90
CA LEU A 280 -7.82 -0.37 2.76
C LEU A 280 -7.08 -1.01 1.59
N VAL A 281 -7.71 -1.96 0.92
CA VAL A 281 -7.24 -2.52 -0.35
C VAL A 281 -8.20 -2.11 -1.45
N VAL A 282 -7.67 -1.65 -2.58
CA VAL A 282 -8.46 -1.26 -3.76
C VAL A 282 -8.24 -2.26 -4.88
N ALA A 283 -9.31 -2.61 -5.57
CA ALA A 283 -9.33 -3.47 -6.75
C ALA A 283 -10.42 -2.97 -7.71
N ASP A 284 -10.36 -3.33 -8.98
CA ASP A 284 -11.33 -2.88 -9.97
C ASP A 284 -12.28 -4.01 -10.38
N GLY A 285 -13.45 -3.65 -10.88
CA GLY A 285 -14.39 -4.57 -11.51
C GLY A 285 -14.20 -4.58 -13.02
N ARG A 286 -14.15 -5.78 -13.60
CA ARG A 286 -14.19 -5.98 -15.06
C ARG A 286 -15.55 -6.57 -15.43
N ASN A 287 -16.33 -5.95 -16.33
CA ASN A 287 -17.61 -6.56 -16.68
C ASN A 287 -17.38 -7.83 -17.53
N PRO A 288 -18.28 -8.82 -17.47
CA PRO A 288 -18.16 -10.03 -18.29
C PRO A 288 -18.04 -9.71 -19.79
N GLY A 289 -16.90 -10.09 -20.38
CA GLY A 289 -16.60 -9.88 -21.82
C GLY A 289 -15.83 -8.60 -22.14
N GLU A 290 -15.54 -7.75 -21.16
CA GLU A 290 -14.60 -6.64 -21.30
C GLU A 290 -13.16 -7.14 -21.18
N VAL A 291 -12.25 -6.50 -21.94
CA VAL A 291 -10.81 -6.78 -21.94
C VAL A 291 -10.01 -5.55 -21.49
N ILE A 292 -10.64 -4.37 -21.51
CA ILE A 292 -10.05 -3.10 -21.09
C ILE A 292 -10.87 -2.59 -19.92
N VAL A 293 -10.18 -2.26 -18.83
CA VAL A 293 -10.77 -1.55 -17.69
C VAL A 293 -10.76 -0.07 -18.03
N GLU A 294 -11.94 0.50 -18.27
CA GLU A 294 -12.09 1.94 -18.49
C GLU A 294 -12.02 2.71 -17.16
N THR A 295 -11.69 4.00 -17.19
CA THR A 295 -11.63 4.88 -16.01
C THR A 295 -12.98 5.05 -15.28
N ASN A 296 -14.08 4.52 -15.83
CA ASN A 296 -15.41 4.47 -15.21
C ASN A 296 -15.74 3.10 -14.61
N SER A 297 -14.76 2.18 -14.55
CA SER A 297 -14.91 0.86 -13.94
C SER A 297 -15.37 0.99 -12.48
N THR A 298 -15.95 -0.10 -11.97
CA THR A 298 -16.34 -0.14 -10.57
C THR A 298 -15.09 -0.30 -9.72
N VAL A 299 -14.81 0.67 -8.85
CA VAL A 299 -13.72 0.62 -7.88
C VAL A 299 -14.23 -0.06 -6.62
N TYR A 300 -13.70 -1.23 -6.32
CA TYR A 300 -13.95 -1.97 -5.09
C TYR A 300 -12.98 -1.58 -3.98
N GLU A 301 -13.50 -1.51 -2.77
CA GLU A 301 -12.75 -1.38 -1.55
C GLU A 301 -12.92 -2.63 -0.69
N VAL A 302 -11.82 -3.07 -0.09
CA VAL A 302 -11.77 -4.04 1.00
C VAL A 302 -11.25 -3.37 2.25
N ASN A 303 -12.07 -3.33 3.30
CA ASN A 303 -11.65 -2.92 4.64
C ASN A 303 -11.86 -4.08 5.63
N PRO A 304 -11.41 -4.01 6.89
CA PRO A 304 -11.50 -5.15 7.83
C PRO A 304 -12.90 -5.69 8.11
N TRP A 305 -13.97 -5.03 7.68
CA TRP A 305 -15.35 -5.47 7.91
C TRP A 305 -16.13 -5.78 6.64
N GLU A 306 -15.77 -5.19 5.51
CA GLU A 306 -16.62 -5.25 4.31
C GLU A 306 -15.86 -5.13 3.00
N PHE A 307 -16.49 -5.66 1.97
CA PHE A 307 -16.09 -5.62 0.57
C PHE A 307 -17.22 -4.97 -0.24
N GLY A 308 -16.92 -3.97 -1.05
CA GLY A 308 -17.95 -3.32 -1.85
C GLY A 308 -17.48 -2.06 -2.54
N SER A 309 -18.41 -1.23 -2.97
CA SER A 309 -18.10 -0.03 -3.74
C SER A 309 -19.05 1.11 -3.41
N PHE A 310 -18.50 2.34 -3.41
CA PHE A 310 -19.28 3.57 -3.40
C PHE A 310 -19.73 3.99 -4.79
N ASP A 311 -19.34 3.29 -5.86
CA ASP A 311 -19.78 3.63 -7.20
C ASP A 311 -21.24 3.28 -7.44
N PRO A 312 -21.98 4.07 -8.25
CA PRO A 312 -23.40 3.82 -8.53
C PRO A 312 -23.70 2.47 -9.17
N SER A 313 -22.70 1.81 -9.76
CA SER A 313 -22.84 0.50 -10.41
C SER A 313 -23.14 -0.63 -9.42
N VAL A 314 -22.64 -0.54 -8.19
CA VAL A 314 -22.83 -1.52 -7.11
C VAL A 314 -23.49 -0.87 -5.89
N TYR A 315 -22.96 0.29 -5.47
CA TYR A 315 -23.43 1.14 -4.37
C TYR A 315 -23.82 0.37 -3.10
N ALA A 316 -23.01 -0.62 -2.74
CA ALA A 316 -23.32 -1.58 -1.70
C ALA A 316 -22.06 -2.24 -1.13
N PHE A 317 -22.17 -2.75 0.10
CA PHE A 317 -21.10 -3.43 0.81
C PHE A 317 -21.57 -4.75 1.43
N ALA A 318 -20.80 -5.80 1.19
CA ALA A 318 -20.98 -7.13 1.74
C ALA A 318 -20.11 -7.34 2.99
N PRO A 319 -20.59 -8.04 4.03
CA PRO A 319 -19.79 -8.32 5.22
C PRO A 319 -18.65 -9.28 4.88
N LEU A 320 -17.41 -8.81 5.04
CA LEU A 320 -16.20 -9.49 4.57
C LEU A 320 -15.99 -10.87 5.18
N GLU A 321 -16.23 -11.00 6.49
CA GLU A 321 -16.13 -12.29 7.20
C GLU A 321 -17.03 -13.37 6.58
N TYR A 322 -18.13 -12.96 5.94
CA TYR A 322 -19.13 -13.85 5.35
C TYR A 322 -19.16 -13.80 3.82
N LEU A 323 -18.10 -13.29 3.18
CA LEU A 323 -18.09 -12.95 1.76
C LEU A 323 -18.43 -14.12 0.84
N GLY A 324 -18.02 -15.35 1.19
CA GLY A 324 -18.34 -16.56 0.42
C GLY A 324 -19.78 -17.05 0.57
N SER A 325 -20.62 -16.38 1.37
CA SER A 325 -22.01 -16.79 1.61
C SER A 325 -22.89 -16.41 0.42
N ARG A 326 -23.97 -17.17 0.23
CA ARG A 326 -24.98 -16.82 -0.77
C ARG A 326 -25.99 -15.82 -0.19
N PHE A 327 -25.95 -14.61 -0.70
CA PHE A 327 -26.94 -13.57 -0.38
C PHE A 327 -28.12 -13.68 -1.33
N GLU A 328 -29.34 -13.78 -0.80
CA GLU A 328 -30.58 -13.77 -1.57
C GLU A 328 -31.31 -12.46 -1.28
N ASN A 329 -31.43 -11.59 -2.30
CA ASN A 329 -32.00 -10.25 -2.15
C ASN A 329 -31.31 -9.43 -1.04
N GLY A 330 -29.98 -9.55 -0.94
CA GLY A 330 -29.15 -8.82 0.02
C GLY A 330 -29.05 -9.42 1.42
N THR A 331 -29.52 -10.64 1.68
CA THR A 331 -29.39 -11.28 3.02
C THR A 331 -29.17 -12.79 2.89
N VAL A 332 -28.40 -13.38 3.80
CA VAL A 332 -28.26 -14.85 3.88
C VAL A 332 -29.56 -15.45 4.43
N ALA A 333 -30.13 -16.42 3.71
CA ALA A 333 -31.42 -17.03 4.09
C ALA A 333 -31.40 -17.71 5.47
N GLU A 334 -32.53 -17.69 6.18
CA GLU A 334 -32.66 -18.21 7.55
C GLU A 334 -32.36 -19.70 7.70
N ASN A 335 -32.60 -20.50 6.67
CA ASN A 335 -32.34 -21.93 6.65
C ASN A 335 -30.98 -22.30 6.05
N SER A 336 -30.14 -21.31 5.70
CA SER A 336 -28.82 -21.50 5.11
C SER A 336 -27.70 -21.34 6.15
N SER A 337 -26.58 -21.99 5.89
CA SER A 337 -25.30 -21.72 6.56
C SER A 337 -24.66 -20.44 6.03
N CYS A 338 -23.75 -19.90 6.82
CA CYS A 338 -22.85 -18.84 6.41
C CYS A 338 -21.52 -19.47 6.01
N VAL A 339 -20.71 -18.78 5.22
CA VAL A 339 -19.38 -19.24 4.80
C VAL A 339 -18.34 -18.28 5.37
N ARG A 340 -17.29 -18.82 6.00
CA ARG A 340 -16.10 -18.05 6.46
C ARG A 340 -14.84 -18.59 5.79
N GLY A 341 -13.80 -17.76 5.73
CA GLY A 341 -12.49 -18.13 5.16
C GLY A 341 -12.29 -17.75 3.70
N PHE A 342 -13.33 -17.24 3.01
CA PHE A 342 -13.22 -16.77 1.62
C PHE A 342 -12.31 -15.54 1.49
N ASP A 343 -12.27 -14.69 2.52
CA ASP A 343 -11.48 -13.46 2.58
C ASP A 343 -10.04 -13.70 3.05
N ASN A 344 -9.41 -14.80 2.62
CA ASN A 344 -8.00 -15.08 2.88
C ASN A 344 -7.14 -13.85 2.50
N ALA A 345 -6.24 -13.45 3.39
CA ALA A 345 -5.49 -12.22 3.23
C ALA A 345 -4.61 -12.21 1.96
N GLY A 346 -4.06 -13.37 1.59
CA GLY A 346 -3.33 -13.57 0.34
C GLY A 346 -4.20 -13.40 -0.89
N PHE A 347 -5.41 -13.96 -0.86
CA PHE A 347 -6.39 -13.80 -1.95
C PHE A 347 -6.85 -12.34 -2.12
N ILE A 348 -7.04 -11.59 -1.04
CA ILE A 348 -7.36 -10.15 -1.11
C ILE A 348 -6.20 -9.35 -1.73
N MET A 349 -4.96 -9.59 -1.30
CA MET A 349 -3.77 -8.96 -1.93
C MET A 349 -3.63 -9.38 -3.40
N GLY A 350 -3.86 -10.65 -3.70
CA GLY A 350 -3.84 -11.20 -5.06
C GLY A 350 -4.91 -10.58 -5.97
N SER A 351 -6.13 -10.39 -5.46
CA SER A 351 -7.25 -9.76 -6.20
C SER A 351 -6.95 -8.32 -6.58
N SER A 352 -6.15 -7.62 -5.78
CA SER A 352 -5.68 -6.27 -6.05
C SER A 352 -4.45 -6.24 -6.96
N SER A 353 -3.91 -7.39 -7.39
CA SER A 353 -2.67 -7.50 -8.18
C SER A 353 -2.74 -8.53 -9.31
N THR A 354 -3.90 -8.69 -9.93
CA THR A 354 -4.15 -9.69 -10.96
C THR A 354 -3.39 -9.45 -12.27
N LEU A 355 -2.86 -8.24 -12.51
CA LEU A 355 -1.98 -7.93 -13.65
C LEU A 355 -0.80 -8.92 -13.80
N PHE A 356 -0.34 -9.51 -12.69
CA PHE A 356 0.72 -10.52 -12.72
C PHE A 356 0.26 -11.88 -13.26
N ASN A 357 -1.04 -12.13 -13.34
CA ASN A 357 -1.61 -13.32 -13.96
C ASN A 357 -1.41 -13.30 -15.48
N GLU A 358 -1.44 -12.12 -16.13
CA GLU A 358 -1.13 -12.01 -17.57
C GLU A 358 0.29 -12.48 -17.89
N PHE A 359 1.25 -12.20 -17.00
CA PHE A 359 2.62 -12.71 -17.12
C PHE A 359 2.69 -14.24 -16.98
N LEU A 360 1.75 -14.84 -16.24
CA LEU A 360 1.61 -16.29 -16.15
C LEU A 360 0.96 -16.88 -17.40
N LEU A 361 0.11 -16.16 -18.15
CA LEU A 361 -0.52 -16.69 -19.38
C LEU A 361 0.49 -17.07 -20.49
N ASP A 362 1.71 -16.55 -20.43
CA ASP A 362 2.83 -16.94 -21.30
C ASP A 362 3.56 -18.23 -20.83
N ILE A 363 2.88 -19.14 -20.11
CA ILE A 363 3.36 -20.46 -19.61
C ILE A 363 4.05 -21.33 -20.70
N ASN A 364 3.67 -21.19 -21.97
CA ASN A 364 4.25 -21.94 -23.07
C ASN A 364 5.60 -21.39 -23.57
N SER A 365 5.86 -20.10 -23.37
CA SER A 365 7.10 -19.44 -23.79
C SER A 365 8.12 -19.29 -22.65
N THR A 366 7.67 -19.41 -21.40
CA THR A 366 8.51 -19.31 -20.19
C THR A 366 9.03 -20.67 -19.71
N SER A 367 10.29 -20.68 -19.27
CA SER A 367 10.96 -21.84 -18.66
C SER A 367 10.55 -22.00 -17.19
N ILE A 368 9.25 -22.17 -16.93
CA ILE A 368 8.73 -22.45 -15.59
C ILE A 368 8.81 -23.96 -15.25
N PRO A 369 8.97 -24.34 -13.97
CA PRO A 369 9.00 -25.75 -13.56
C PRO A 369 7.72 -26.51 -13.97
N THR A 370 7.86 -27.80 -14.33
CA THR A 370 6.74 -28.64 -14.78
C THR A 370 5.58 -28.68 -13.78
N ILE A 371 5.88 -28.65 -12.48
CA ILE A 371 4.85 -28.65 -11.44
C ILE A 371 3.97 -27.39 -11.48
N LEU A 372 4.49 -26.22 -11.90
CA LEU A 372 3.64 -25.04 -12.13
C LEU A 372 2.74 -25.25 -13.34
N LYS A 373 3.25 -25.89 -14.40
CA LYS A 373 2.44 -26.19 -15.60
C LYS A 373 1.30 -27.15 -15.26
N GLU A 374 1.56 -28.12 -14.39
CA GLU A 374 0.55 -29.05 -13.88
C GLU A 374 -0.42 -28.37 -12.91
N ALA A 375 0.06 -27.52 -12.00
CA ALA A 375 -0.81 -26.74 -11.11
C ALA A 375 -1.77 -25.81 -11.86
N PHE A 376 -1.34 -25.33 -13.04
CA PHE A 376 -2.10 -24.42 -13.89
C PHE A 376 -2.89 -25.11 -14.99
N SER A 377 -2.64 -26.39 -15.30
CA SER A 377 -3.36 -27.09 -16.36
C SER A 377 -4.84 -27.20 -16.05
N ASP A 378 -5.20 -27.41 -14.78
CA ASP A 378 -6.59 -27.58 -14.35
C ASP A 378 -7.39 -26.27 -14.52
N ILE A 379 -6.76 -25.11 -14.29
CA ILE A 379 -7.35 -23.79 -14.59
C ILE A 379 -7.56 -23.62 -16.11
N LEU A 380 -6.53 -23.90 -16.90
CA LEU A 380 -6.57 -23.73 -18.36
C LEU A 380 -7.57 -24.69 -19.05
N GLU A 381 -7.91 -25.80 -18.41
CA GLU A 381 -8.92 -26.75 -18.89
C GLU A 381 -10.36 -26.33 -18.50
N ASP A 382 -10.55 -25.76 -17.30
CA ASP A 382 -11.88 -25.40 -16.75
C ASP A 382 -12.33 -23.96 -17.05
N LEU A 383 -11.39 -23.04 -17.28
CA LEU A 383 -11.64 -21.65 -17.65
C LEU A 383 -11.13 -21.38 -19.07
N GLY A 384 -11.84 -20.51 -19.81
CA GLY A 384 -11.38 -20.10 -21.13
C GLY A 384 -10.33 -19.00 -21.02
N GLU A 385 -9.40 -18.92 -21.98
CA GLU A 385 -8.24 -17.98 -22.05
C GLU A 385 -8.50 -16.49 -21.69
N ARG A 386 -9.76 -16.05 -21.56
CA ARG A 386 -10.18 -14.68 -21.22
C ARG A 386 -10.58 -14.45 -19.75
N ASN A 387 -10.66 -15.51 -18.94
CA ASN A 387 -11.12 -15.43 -17.54
C ASN A 387 -10.08 -15.97 -16.55
N ASP A 388 -8.88 -16.31 -17.01
CA ASP A 388 -7.87 -16.93 -16.15
C ASP A 388 -7.06 -15.87 -15.38
N ASP A 389 -7.04 -14.64 -15.89
CA ASP A 389 -6.28 -13.49 -15.38
C ASP A 389 -6.99 -12.70 -14.28
N ILE A 390 -8.18 -13.10 -13.83
CA ILE A 390 -9.02 -12.35 -12.88
C ILE A 390 -9.14 -13.04 -11.53
N ALA A 391 -9.64 -12.31 -10.54
CA ALA A 391 -10.07 -12.87 -9.26
C ALA A 391 -11.56 -13.16 -9.30
N LEU A 392 -11.94 -14.43 -9.08
CA LEU A 392 -13.34 -14.86 -9.13
C LEU A 392 -13.99 -14.81 -7.76
N TYR A 393 -14.98 -13.93 -7.61
CA TYR A 393 -15.84 -13.84 -6.43
C TYR A 393 -17.14 -14.58 -6.72
N SER A 394 -17.12 -15.90 -6.46
CA SER A 394 -18.26 -16.82 -6.65
C SER A 394 -18.60 -17.48 -5.31
N PRO A 395 -19.78 -17.21 -4.72
CA PRO A 395 -20.88 -16.44 -5.28
C PRO A 395 -20.63 -14.92 -5.28
N ASN A 396 -21.15 -14.23 -6.29
CA ASN A 396 -21.24 -12.76 -6.29
C ASN A 396 -22.18 -12.30 -5.14
N PRO A 397 -21.68 -11.54 -4.15
CA PRO A 397 -22.49 -11.12 -3.00
C PRO A 397 -23.60 -10.12 -3.38
N PHE A 398 -23.49 -9.45 -4.52
CA PHE A 398 -24.44 -8.45 -5.02
C PHE A 398 -25.48 -9.03 -5.99
N SER A 399 -25.45 -10.34 -6.24
CA SER A 399 -26.41 -11.01 -7.12
C SER A 399 -27.84 -10.86 -6.58
N GLY A 400 -28.74 -10.35 -7.41
CA GLY A 400 -30.14 -10.07 -7.04
C GLY A 400 -30.33 -8.96 -6.01
N TYR A 401 -29.30 -8.17 -5.68
CA TYR A 401 -29.46 -6.98 -4.85
C TYR A 401 -30.14 -5.88 -5.67
N ARG A 402 -31.17 -5.24 -5.11
CA ARG A 402 -32.09 -4.38 -5.89
C ARG A 402 -31.45 -3.08 -6.40
N ASP A 403 -30.44 -2.59 -5.69
CA ASP A 403 -29.83 -1.27 -5.92
C ASP A 403 -28.50 -1.38 -6.68
N SER A 404 -28.03 -2.60 -6.97
CA SER A 404 -26.93 -2.80 -7.91
C SER A 404 -27.43 -2.72 -9.35
N SER A 405 -26.58 -2.27 -10.27
CA SER A 405 -26.91 -2.23 -11.68
C SER A 405 -27.21 -3.63 -12.23
N GLU A 406 -27.96 -3.70 -13.33
CA GLU A 406 -28.39 -4.97 -13.93
C GLU A 406 -27.21 -5.91 -14.23
N ALA A 407 -26.06 -5.37 -14.65
CA ALA A 407 -24.85 -6.14 -14.93
C ALA A 407 -24.37 -6.92 -13.69
N TYR A 408 -24.30 -6.25 -12.53
CA TYR A 408 -23.85 -6.88 -11.28
C TYR A 408 -24.95 -7.68 -10.59
N ALA A 409 -26.22 -7.28 -10.71
CA ALA A 409 -27.35 -7.99 -10.11
C ALA A 409 -27.63 -9.34 -10.79
N THR A 410 -27.31 -9.49 -12.08
CA THR A 410 -27.65 -10.70 -12.86
C THR A 410 -26.50 -11.70 -13.00
N THR A 411 -25.25 -11.28 -12.77
CA THR A 411 -24.11 -12.20 -12.78
C THR A 411 -24.02 -13.02 -11.50
N LYS A 412 -23.60 -14.28 -11.64
CA LYS A 412 -23.39 -15.22 -10.53
C LYS A 412 -21.99 -15.12 -9.92
N THR A 413 -21.03 -14.67 -10.72
CA THR A 413 -19.63 -14.50 -10.35
C THR A 413 -19.27 -13.06 -10.61
N LEU A 414 -18.55 -12.47 -9.66
CA LEU A 414 -18.02 -11.13 -9.81
C LEU A 414 -16.54 -11.24 -10.20
N ASP A 415 -16.18 -10.55 -11.27
CA ASP A 415 -14.84 -10.53 -11.83
C ASP A 415 -14.11 -9.29 -11.29
N VAL A 416 -13.04 -9.52 -10.54
CA VAL A 416 -12.26 -8.48 -9.87
C VAL A 416 -10.82 -8.51 -10.38
N VAL A 417 -10.23 -7.34 -10.63
CA VAL A 417 -8.90 -7.17 -11.22
C VAL A 417 -8.04 -6.17 -10.46
N ASP A 418 -6.79 -6.01 -10.85
CA ASP A 418 -5.84 -5.08 -10.23
C ASP A 418 -6.41 -3.67 -10.23
N GLY A 419 -6.40 -3.02 -9.07
CA GLY A 419 -7.00 -1.69 -8.87
C GLY A 419 -6.25 -0.54 -9.54
N GLY A 420 -5.16 -0.83 -10.28
CA GLY A 420 -4.46 0.15 -11.11
C GLY A 420 -4.80 0.06 -12.59
N GLU A 421 -5.65 -0.88 -13.02
CA GLU A 421 -5.97 -1.11 -14.43
C GLU A 421 -6.81 0.02 -15.04
N ASP A 422 -7.61 0.73 -14.24
CA ASP A 422 -8.39 1.91 -14.66
C ASP A 422 -7.57 3.22 -14.80
N GLY A 423 -6.28 3.15 -14.44
CA GLY A 423 -5.34 4.27 -14.43
C GLY A 423 -5.18 4.97 -13.07
N GLU A 424 -6.05 4.72 -12.09
CA GLU A 424 -6.00 5.25 -10.72
C GLU A 424 -4.98 4.52 -9.83
N ASN A 425 -3.77 4.30 -10.35
CA ASN A 425 -2.74 3.46 -9.70
C ASN A 425 -2.35 3.90 -8.26
N VAL A 426 -2.63 5.13 -7.84
CA VAL A 426 -2.62 5.58 -6.44
C VAL A 426 -4.06 5.47 -5.90
N PRO A 427 -4.32 4.67 -4.84
CA PRO A 427 -5.67 4.33 -4.37
C PRO A 427 -6.35 5.49 -3.62
N LEU A 428 -6.79 6.52 -4.35
CA LEU A 428 -7.37 7.74 -3.77
C LEU A 428 -8.88 7.68 -3.64
N HIS A 429 -9.58 6.94 -4.51
CA HIS A 429 -11.03 6.82 -4.51
C HIS A 429 -11.65 6.55 -3.12
N PRO A 430 -11.18 5.59 -2.31
CA PRO A 430 -11.74 5.39 -0.97
C PRO A 430 -11.45 6.57 -0.03
N LEU A 431 -10.35 7.29 -0.23
CA LEU A 431 -9.91 8.37 0.68
C LEU A 431 -10.59 9.71 0.39
N ILE A 432 -11.19 9.88 -0.80
CA ILE A 432 -11.88 11.10 -1.21
C ILE A 432 -13.41 11.02 -1.00
N GLN A 433 -13.90 9.91 -0.42
CA GLN A 433 -15.30 9.74 -0.08
C GLN A 433 -15.74 10.83 0.91
N PRO A 434 -16.82 11.59 0.62
CA PRO A 434 -17.25 12.70 1.47
C PRO A 434 -17.49 12.33 2.94
N ASP A 435 -17.99 11.11 3.18
CA ASP A 435 -18.30 10.59 4.51
C ASP A 435 -17.06 10.32 5.37
N ARG A 436 -15.89 10.10 4.74
CA ARG A 436 -14.64 9.91 5.48
C ARG A 436 -14.00 11.21 5.95
N ASP A 437 -14.40 12.34 5.37
CA ASP A 437 -13.94 13.68 5.76
C ASP A 437 -12.40 13.76 5.91
N VAL A 438 -11.67 13.24 4.91
CA VAL A 438 -10.21 13.31 4.90
C VAL A 438 -9.77 14.72 4.55
N ASP A 439 -8.83 15.26 5.33
CA ASP A 439 -8.30 16.61 5.17
C ASP A 439 -7.06 16.66 4.30
N VAL A 440 -6.19 15.67 4.47
CA VAL A 440 -4.92 15.59 3.76
C VAL A 440 -4.59 14.14 3.42
N ILE A 441 -4.14 13.91 2.19
CA ILE A 441 -3.65 12.61 1.72
C ILE A 441 -2.17 12.70 1.40
N PHE A 442 -1.36 11.80 1.95
CA PHE A 442 0.01 11.56 1.53
C PHE A 442 0.01 10.45 0.47
N ALA A 443 0.11 10.84 -0.80
CA ALA A 443 -0.01 9.97 -1.97
C ALA A 443 1.38 9.53 -2.45
N ILE A 444 1.83 8.34 -2.04
CA ILE A 444 3.12 7.77 -2.45
C ILE A 444 2.93 7.07 -3.80
N ASP A 445 3.56 7.63 -4.82
CA ASP A 445 3.42 7.16 -6.20
C ASP A 445 4.71 6.45 -6.68
N SER A 446 4.56 5.20 -7.07
CA SER A 446 5.60 4.32 -7.60
C SER A 446 5.28 3.83 -9.02
N SER A 447 4.39 4.53 -9.72
CA SER A 447 3.98 4.23 -11.11
C SER A 447 5.16 4.24 -12.07
N ALA A 448 5.03 3.50 -13.16
CA ALA A 448 6.08 3.28 -14.16
C ALA A 448 5.68 3.91 -15.51
N ASP A 449 5.41 5.22 -15.50
CA ASP A 449 4.68 5.90 -16.59
C ASP A 449 5.57 6.39 -17.75
N THR A 450 6.86 6.56 -17.49
CA THR A 450 7.83 7.08 -18.47
C THR A 450 8.65 5.94 -19.09
N ASP A 451 9.41 6.22 -20.16
CA ASP A 451 10.31 5.25 -20.82
C ASP A 451 11.29 4.55 -19.86
N TYR A 452 11.63 5.23 -18.75
CA TYR A 452 12.49 4.71 -17.70
C TYR A 452 11.72 4.40 -16.41
N TYR A 453 10.42 4.10 -16.46
CA TYR A 453 9.63 3.62 -15.32
C TYR A 453 9.58 4.56 -14.11
N TRP A 454 9.67 5.88 -14.34
CA TRP A 454 9.38 6.90 -13.32
C TRP A 454 7.92 7.39 -13.43
N PRO A 455 7.30 7.82 -12.31
CA PRO A 455 5.98 8.44 -12.33
C PRO A 455 5.96 9.75 -13.12
N ASN A 456 4.85 10.03 -13.82
CA ASN A 456 4.61 11.31 -14.50
C ASN A 456 3.30 12.00 -14.05
N GLY A 457 2.63 11.47 -13.02
CA GLY A 457 1.37 12.02 -12.51
C GLY A 457 0.11 11.44 -13.18
N THR A 458 0.24 10.44 -14.07
CA THR A 458 -0.90 9.82 -14.76
C THR A 458 -2.01 9.39 -13.80
N SER A 459 -1.67 8.79 -12.66
CA SER A 459 -2.68 8.37 -11.68
C SER A 459 -3.47 9.53 -11.08
N LEU A 460 -2.83 10.67 -10.78
CA LEU A 460 -3.56 11.83 -10.28
C LEU A 460 -4.47 12.44 -11.34
N VAL A 461 -4.05 12.40 -12.61
CA VAL A 461 -4.88 12.84 -13.73
C VAL A 461 -6.11 11.94 -13.85
N ALA A 462 -5.95 10.61 -13.78
CA ALA A 462 -7.06 9.66 -13.84
C ALA A 462 -8.09 9.89 -12.73
N THR A 463 -7.65 10.01 -11.46
CA THR A 463 -8.56 10.32 -10.35
C THR A 463 -9.25 11.67 -10.52
N TYR A 464 -8.55 12.68 -11.02
CA TYR A 464 -9.15 13.99 -11.30
C TYR A 464 -10.23 13.89 -12.38
N GLU A 465 -9.94 13.25 -13.50
CA GLU A 465 -10.89 13.04 -14.61
C GLU A 465 -12.11 12.25 -14.15
N ARG A 466 -11.91 11.17 -13.38
CA ARG A 466 -13.00 10.41 -12.78
C ARG A 466 -13.87 11.27 -11.86
N SER A 467 -13.28 12.13 -11.04
CA SER A 467 -14.04 13.02 -10.15
C SER A 467 -14.92 14.03 -10.90
N LEU A 468 -14.64 14.27 -12.19
CA LEU A 468 -15.43 15.13 -13.06
C LEU A 468 -16.52 14.37 -13.81
N GLU A 469 -16.48 13.04 -13.85
CA GLU A 469 -17.42 12.19 -14.59
C GLU A 469 -18.71 11.98 -13.77
N PRO A 470 -19.84 12.62 -14.13
CA PRO A 470 -21.04 12.62 -13.29
C PRO A 470 -21.65 11.23 -13.09
N SER A 471 -21.38 10.27 -13.98
CA SER A 471 -21.90 8.91 -13.87
C SER A 471 -21.23 8.07 -12.78
N VAL A 472 -20.01 8.41 -12.34
CA VAL A 472 -19.26 7.64 -11.32
C VAL A 472 -18.77 8.48 -10.14
N ALA A 473 -18.62 9.80 -10.29
CA ALA A 473 -18.09 10.65 -9.23
C ALA A 473 -18.87 10.55 -7.91
N ASN A 474 -20.19 10.34 -7.97
CA ASN A 474 -21.07 10.07 -6.83
C ASN A 474 -20.84 10.96 -5.59
N GLY A 475 -20.66 12.26 -5.81
CA GLY A 475 -20.45 13.24 -4.73
C GLY A 475 -19.01 13.39 -4.25
N THR A 476 -18.07 12.59 -4.75
CA THR A 476 -16.63 12.82 -4.54
C THR A 476 -16.20 14.13 -5.19
N SER A 477 -15.10 14.71 -4.69
CA SER A 477 -14.49 15.92 -5.23
C SER A 477 -12.98 15.80 -5.11
N PHE A 478 -12.26 16.31 -6.09
CA PHE A 478 -10.81 16.23 -6.15
C PHE A 478 -10.20 17.59 -6.53
N PRO A 479 -9.00 17.96 -6.04
CA PRO A 479 -8.34 19.17 -6.50
C PRO A 479 -8.03 19.08 -8.00
N ALA A 480 -7.98 20.23 -8.67
CA ALA A 480 -7.55 20.30 -10.06
C ALA A 480 -6.13 19.76 -10.23
N ILE A 481 -5.92 18.96 -11.27
CA ILE A 481 -4.64 18.34 -11.64
C ILE A 481 -4.32 18.71 -13.10
N PRO A 482 -3.09 19.12 -13.43
CA PRO A 482 -2.70 19.39 -14.81
C PRO A 482 -2.36 18.12 -15.59
N ASP A 483 -2.22 18.22 -16.91
CA ASP A 483 -1.80 17.10 -17.75
C ASP A 483 -0.37 16.60 -17.43
N GLN A 484 -0.08 15.37 -17.86
CA GLN A 484 1.19 14.67 -17.62
C GLN A 484 2.41 15.44 -18.17
N ASN A 485 2.28 16.11 -19.32
CA ASN A 485 3.38 16.91 -19.87
C ASN A 485 3.69 18.10 -18.95
N THR A 486 2.66 18.74 -18.40
CA THR A 486 2.83 19.78 -17.37
C THR A 486 3.54 19.24 -16.13
N PHE A 487 3.20 18.04 -15.66
CA PHE A 487 3.90 17.41 -14.53
C PHE A 487 5.41 17.32 -14.77
N VAL A 488 5.81 16.81 -15.94
CA VAL A 488 7.22 16.63 -16.28
C VAL A 488 7.90 17.98 -16.52
N ASN A 489 7.31 18.85 -17.35
CA ASN A 489 7.90 20.15 -17.72
C ASN A 489 8.09 21.09 -16.53
N LEU A 490 7.21 21.02 -15.52
CA LEU A 490 7.30 21.85 -14.33
C LEU A 490 7.99 21.15 -13.15
N GLY A 491 8.47 19.92 -13.33
CA GLY A 491 9.12 19.14 -12.27
C GLY A 491 8.20 18.87 -11.08
N LEU A 492 6.90 18.62 -11.33
CA LEU A 492 5.94 18.20 -10.31
C LEU A 492 6.13 16.72 -9.94
N ASN A 493 6.70 15.94 -10.86
CA ASN A 493 7.02 14.52 -10.69
C ASN A 493 8.46 14.24 -10.19
N SER A 494 9.25 15.28 -9.89
CA SER A 494 10.64 15.15 -9.42
C SER A 494 10.83 15.55 -7.94
N ARG A 495 9.76 16.01 -7.29
CA ARG A 495 9.72 16.40 -5.88
C ARG A 495 8.30 16.28 -5.31
N PRO A 496 8.14 16.29 -3.98
CA PRO A 496 6.84 16.48 -3.35
C PRO A 496 6.11 17.69 -3.94
N THR A 497 4.84 17.53 -4.31
CA THR A 497 3.98 18.59 -4.88
C THR A 497 2.62 18.56 -4.20
N PHE A 498 2.08 19.72 -3.84
CA PHE A 498 0.79 19.83 -3.16
C PHE A 498 -0.30 20.27 -4.15
N PHE A 499 -1.48 19.67 -4.06
CA PHE A 499 -2.65 20.02 -4.84
C PHE A 499 -3.82 20.36 -3.92
N GLY A 500 -4.62 21.35 -4.32
CA GLY A 500 -5.79 21.78 -3.55
C GLY A 500 -5.46 22.55 -2.27
N CYS A 501 -4.36 23.32 -2.22
CA CYS A 501 -3.95 23.98 -0.98
C CYS A 501 -4.92 25.06 -0.50
N ASP A 502 -5.61 25.75 -1.41
CA ASP A 502 -6.68 26.69 -1.06
C ASP A 502 -8.05 26.02 -1.25
N PRO A 503 -8.79 25.72 -0.16
CA PRO A 503 -10.11 25.09 -0.23
C PRO A 503 -11.15 25.97 -0.92
N LYS A 504 -10.92 27.29 -1.06
CA LYS A 504 -11.81 28.18 -1.80
C LYS A 504 -11.81 27.93 -3.30
N ASN A 505 -10.76 27.31 -3.82
CA ASN A 505 -10.59 27.03 -5.25
C ASN A 505 -11.12 25.64 -5.65
N ILE A 506 -11.73 24.91 -4.72
CA ILE A 506 -12.24 23.55 -4.94
C ILE A 506 -13.76 23.60 -4.91
N SER A 507 -14.39 22.98 -5.90
CA SER A 507 -15.83 22.74 -5.88
C SER A 507 -16.10 21.51 -5.02
N GLY A 508 -16.87 21.66 -3.94
CA GLY A 508 -17.15 20.58 -3.00
C GLY A 508 -16.09 20.41 -1.91
N LYS A 509 -16.09 19.24 -1.28
CA LYS A 509 -15.21 18.92 -0.15
C LYS A 509 -14.13 17.96 -0.61
N ALA A 510 -12.90 18.44 -0.74
CA ALA A 510 -11.76 17.61 -1.14
C ALA A 510 -10.56 17.78 -0.20
N PRO A 511 -9.78 16.71 0.00
CA PRO A 511 -8.53 16.79 0.74
C PRO A 511 -7.49 17.64 0.01
N LEU A 512 -6.50 18.13 0.76
CA LEU A 512 -5.22 18.56 0.20
C LEU A 512 -4.42 17.30 -0.14
N VAL A 513 -3.95 17.16 -1.37
CA VAL A 513 -3.15 16.00 -1.78
C VAL A 513 -1.68 16.38 -1.79
N ILE A 514 -0.88 15.69 -0.98
CA ILE A 514 0.58 15.73 -1.00
C ILE A 514 1.05 14.58 -1.87
N TYR A 515 1.37 14.89 -3.13
CA TYR A 515 1.90 13.95 -4.10
C TYR A 515 3.39 13.70 -3.84
N LEU A 516 3.76 12.44 -3.66
CA LEU A 516 5.10 11.98 -3.31
C LEU A 516 5.59 10.99 -4.38
N PRO A 517 6.03 11.49 -5.55
CA PRO A 517 6.48 10.65 -6.65
C PRO A 517 7.83 10.00 -6.34
N ASN A 518 7.95 8.71 -6.63
CA ASN A 518 9.23 8.02 -6.66
C ASN A 518 10.21 8.79 -7.55
N SER A 519 11.40 9.06 -7.01
CA SER A 519 12.44 9.85 -7.67
C SER A 519 13.81 9.43 -7.15
N PRO A 520 14.89 9.53 -7.93
CA PRO A 520 16.20 9.07 -7.51
C PRO A 520 16.81 10.06 -6.51
N TYR A 521 16.53 9.90 -5.22
CA TYR A 521 17.17 10.69 -4.17
C TYR A 521 18.54 10.12 -3.84
N THR A 522 18.63 8.82 -3.59
CA THR A 522 19.88 8.14 -3.22
C THR A 522 20.15 6.89 -4.06
N TYR A 523 19.16 6.40 -4.80
CA TYR A 523 19.24 5.18 -5.58
C TYR A 523 18.22 5.22 -6.73
N ASP A 524 18.55 4.60 -7.87
CA ASP A 524 17.64 4.43 -9.00
C ASP A 524 16.65 3.29 -8.72
N SER A 525 15.51 3.64 -8.14
CA SER A 525 14.47 2.71 -7.69
C SER A 525 13.44 2.33 -8.76
N ASN A 526 13.58 2.82 -9.99
CA ASN A 526 12.69 2.65 -11.13
C ASN A 526 12.82 1.27 -11.81
N PHE A 527 12.71 0.20 -11.03
CA PHE A 527 12.71 -1.17 -11.56
C PHE A 527 11.44 -1.47 -12.37
N SER A 528 11.50 -2.41 -13.30
CA SER A 528 10.30 -2.93 -13.98
C SER A 528 9.30 -3.51 -12.97
N THR A 529 8.01 -3.33 -13.22
CA THR A 529 6.91 -3.90 -12.41
C THR A 529 7.01 -5.42 -12.31
N PHE A 530 7.52 -6.09 -13.34
CA PHE A 530 7.66 -7.55 -13.42
C PHE A 530 9.00 -8.08 -12.87
N LYS A 531 9.84 -7.24 -12.22
CA LYS A 531 11.03 -7.72 -11.52
C LYS A 531 10.60 -8.46 -10.24
N LEU A 532 10.71 -9.79 -10.24
CA LEU A 532 10.28 -10.65 -9.12
C LEU A 532 11.43 -11.09 -8.19
N THR A 533 12.61 -10.48 -8.29
CA THR A 533 13.75 -10.84 -7.43
C THR A 533 14.61 -9.61 -7.14
N TYR A 534 14.91 -9.38 -5.87
CA TYR A 534 15.72 -8.27 -5.36
C TYR A 534 16.74 -8.83 -4.37
N SER A 535 18.01 -8.44 -4.47
CA SER A 535 18.92 -8.68 -3.36
C SER A 535 18.48 -7.88 -2.12
N ASP A 536 18.91 -8.31 -0.93
CA ASP A 536 18.62 -7.58 0.31
C ASP A 536 19.16 -6.14 0.23
N GLU A 537 20.32 -5.92 -0.41
CA GLU A 537 20.89 -4.60 -0.65
C GLU A 537 20.05 -3.75 -1.63
N GLU A 538 19.53 -4.35 -2.71
CA GLU A 538 18.64 -3.65 -3.64
C GLU A 538 17.35 -3.23 -2.93
N ARG A 539 16.70 -4.17 -2.24
CA ARG A 539 15.49 -3.93 -1.43
C ARG A 539 15.71 -2.77 -0.45
N ASP A 540 16.78 -2.83 0.33
CA ASP A 540 17.07 -1.84 1.37
C ASP A 540 17.47 -0.48 0.77
N SER A 541 18.10 -0.47 -0.39
CA SER A 541 18.43 0.77 -1.12
C SER A 541 17.19 1.47 -1.66
N VAL A 542 16.21 0.71 -2.18
CA VAL A 542 14.92 1.27 -2.62
C VAL A 542 14.12 1.82 -1.44
N ILE A 543 14.06 1.08 -0.32
CA ILE A 543 13.40 1.55 0.91
C ILE A 543 14.06 2.84 1.41
N THR A 544 15.39 2.90 1.41
CA THR A 544 16.12 4.12 1.80
C THR A 544 15.84 5.27 0.83
N ASN A 545 15.73 5.00 -0.47
CA ASN A 545 15.35 6.01 -1.45
C ASN A 545 13.94 6.55 -1.20
N GLY A 546 12.95 5.69 -1.00
CA GLY A 546 11.58 6.08 -0.70
C GLY A 546 11.47 6.91 0.59
N TRP A 547 12.24 6.56 1.62
CA TRP A 547 12.38 7.40 2.82
C TRP A 547 12.86 8.82 2.46
N ASN A 548 13.93 8.91 1.65
CA ASN A 548 14.50 10.21 1.28
C ASN A 548 13.57 11.03 0.37
N VAL A 549 12.78 10.39 -0.49
CA VAL A 549 11.74 11.06 -1.28
C VAL A 549 10.75 11.75 -0.35
N VAL A 550 10.13 11.01 0.59
CA VAL A 550 9.05 11.56 1.41
C VAL A 550 9.52 12.51 2.51
N THR A 551 10.81 12.54 2.83
CA THR A 551 11.41 13.42 3.85
C THR A 551 12.25 14.54 3.26
N ARG A 552 12.37 14.63 1.92
CA ARG A 552 13.34 15.50 1.24
C ARG A 552 14.77 15.29 1.76
N GLY A 553 15.16 14.03 1.96
CA GLY A 553 16.42 13.62 2.57
C GLY A 553 16.54 14.07 4.01
N ASN A 554 15.54 13.82 4.86
CA ASN A 554 15.45 14.35 6.23
C ASN A 554 15.66 15.87 6.30
N GLY A 555 15.06 16.61 5.38
CA GLY A 555 15.19 18.07 5.29
C GLY A 555 16.56 18.57 4.83
N THR A 556 17.46 17.70 4.36
CA THR A 556 18.76 18.14 3.82
C THR A 556 18.64 18.80 2.45
N VAL A 557 17.67 18.36 1.62
CA VAL A 557 17.41 18.98 0.32
C VAL A 557 16.55 20.24 0.46
N ASP A 558 15.66 20.27 1.45
CA ASP A 558 14.95 21.48 1.86
C ASP A 558 14.59 21.42 3.35
N SER A 559 15.24 22.28 4.14
CA SER A 559 15.09 22.33 5.59
C SER A 559 13.73 22.86 6.06
N LYS A 560 12.95 23.50 5.16
CA LYS A 560 11.60 23.98 5.47
C LYS A 560 10.53 22.92 5.24
N PHE A 561 10.84 21.86 4.49
CA PHE A 561 9.85 20.85 4.12
C PHE A 561 9.08 20.25 5.30
N PRO A 562 9.71 19.92 6.46
CA PRO A 562 8.98 19.46 7.64
C PRO A 562 7.90 20.45 8.10
N SER A 563 8.20 21.75 8.11
CA SER A 563 7.22 22.80 8.44
C SER A 563 6.12 22.88 7.36
N CYS A 564 6.46 22.68 6.09
CA CYS A 564 5.47 22.65 5.01
C CYS A 564 4.50 21.48 5.12
N VAL A 565 4.98 20.31 5.58
CA VAL A 565 4.12 19.17 5.93
C VAL A 565 3.17 19.53 7.06
N ALA A 566 3.64 20.20 8.13
CA ALA A 566 2.76 20.66 9.21
C ALA A 566 1.69 21.65 8.74
N CYS A 567 2.06 22.59 7.87
CA CYS A 567 1.12 23.53 7.26
C CYS A 567 0.03 22.81 6.45
N ALA A 568 0.41 21.81 5.65
CA ALA A 568 -0.54 21.03 4.87
C ALA A 568 -1.48 20.21 5.75
N ILE A 569 -0.97 19.56 6.81
CA ILE A 569 -1.79 18.82 7.79
C ILE A 569 -2.82 19.73 8.46
N LEU A 570 -2.42 20.94 8.84
CA LEU A 570 -3.30 21.88 9.55
C LEU A 570 -4.25 22.66 8.63
N GLN A 571 -4.05 22.62 7.32
CA GLN A 571 -4.71 23.52 6.37
C GLN A 571 -6.24 23.48 6.49
N ARG A 572 -6.85 22.30 6.33
CA ARG A 572 -8.32 22.17 6.31
C ARG A 572 -8.92 22.40 7.69
N SER A 573 -8.25 21.91 8.73
CA SER A 573 -8.62 22.11 10.12
C SER A 573 -8.67 23.60 10.48
N THR A 574 -7.60 24.34 10.19
CA THR A 574 -7.52 25.79 10.48
C THR A 574 -8.48 26.62 9.62
N TYR A 575 -8.77 26.16 8.40
CA TYR A 575 -9.83 26.75 7.57
C TYR A 575 -11.21 26.59 8.22
N ARG A 576 -11.55 25.39 8.72
CA ARG A 576 -12.83 25.13 9.40
C ARG A 576 -12.99 25.93 10.70
N THR A 577 -11.91 26.09 11.46
CA THR A 577 -11.90 26.79 12.76
C THR A 577 -11.68 28.29 12.62
N ASN A 578 -11.46 28.80 11.41
CA ASN A 578 -11.12 30.20 11.12
C ASN A 578 -9.86 30.66 11.88
N THR A 579 -8.89 29.76 12.02
CA THR A 579 -7.58 30.04 12.64
C THR A 579 -6.58 30.42 11.56
N THR A 580 -5.80 31.49 11.80
CA THR A 580 -4.78 31.94 10.86
C THR A 580 -3.49 31.12 11.02
N LEU A 581 -3.03 30.49 9.93
CA LEU A 581 -1.72 29.85 9.87
C LEU A 581 -0.59 30.89 9.82
N PRO A 582 0.62 30.58 10.34
CA PRO A 582 1.76 31.49 10.34
C PRO A 582 2.34 31.72 8.94
N ASP A 583 3.11 32.80 8.75
CA ASP A 583 3.68 33.22 7.46
C ASP A 583 4.52 32.15 6.75
N ILE A 584 5.15 31.25 7.49
CA ILE A 584 5.88 30.12 6.92
C ILE A 584 4.97 29.23 6.07
N CYS A 585 3.69 29.10 6.41
CA CYS A 585 2.73 28.33 5.63
C CYS A 585 2.41 28.99 4.28
N THR A 586 2.36 30.32 4.22
CA THR A 586 2.24 31.05 2.95
C THR A 586 3.44 30.77 2.05
N THR A 587 4.66 30.74 2.62
CA THR A 587 5.88 30.38 1.88
C THR A 587 5.80 28.94 1.39
N CYS A 588 5.43 28.01 2.26
CA CYS A 588 5.29 26.60 1.92
C CYS A 588 4.28 26.35 0.80
N PHE A 589 3.11 26.99 0.83
CA PHE A 589 2.12 26.87 -0.24
C PHE A 589 2.57 27.56 -1.53
N THR A 590 3.44 28.58 -1.46
CA THR A 590 4.05 29.15 -2.68
C THR A 590 5.07 28.17 -3.29
N ASP A 591 5.84 27.48 -2.47
CA ASP A 591 6.95 26.61 -2.92
C ASP A 591 6.47 25.22 -3.40
N TYR A 592 5.44 24.68 -2.74
CA TYR A 592 4.98 23.31 -2.96
C TYR A 592 3.63 23.21 -3.66
N CYS A 593 2.76 24.22 -3.58
CA CYS A 593 1.45 24.12 -4.22
C CYS A 593 1.54 24.35 -5.72
N TRP A 594 0.93 23.46 -6.49
CA TRP A 594 0.68 23.77 -7.89
C TRP A 594 -0.30 24.95 -7.99
N ASN A 595 0.11 25.98 -8.74
CA ASN A 595 -0.57 27.28 -8.78
C ASN A 595 -1.47 27.46 -10.01
N GLY A 596 -1.72 26.41 -10.78
CA GLY A 596 -2.51 26.45 -12.01
C GLY A 596 -1.68 26.68 -13.29
N THR A 597 -0.37 26.89 -13.20
CA THR A 597 0.48 27.03 -14.40
C THR A 597 0.56 25.72 -15.17
N THR A 598 0.36 25.76 -16.49
CA THR A 598 0.43 24.60 -17.38
C THR A 598 1.54 24.73 -18.41
N ASN A 599 2.17 23.62 -18.77
CA ASN A 599 3.02 23.50 -19.94
C ASN A 599 2.82 22.12 -20.58
N SER A 600 1.86 22.05 -21.51
CA SER A 600 1.46 20.77 -22.13
C SER A 600 2.30 20.36 -23.34
N THR A 601 3.45 21.02 -23.61
CA THR A 601 4.34 20.62 -24.71
C THR A 601 5.01 19.28 -24.41
N ASP A 602 5.28 18.46 -25.43
CA ASP A 602 6.03 17.21 -25.26
C ASP A 602 7.37 17.45 -24.53
N PRO A 603 7.57 16.90 -23.32
CA PRO A 603 8.79 17.09 -22.54
C PRO A 603 10.00 16.31 -23.09
N GLY A 604 9.79 15.41 -24.05
CA GLY A 604 10.77 14.42 -24.48
C GLY A 604 11.08 13.41 -23.37
N THR A 605 12.24 12.77 -23.46
CA THR A 605 12.65 11.71 -22.52
C THR A 605 12.92 12.25 -21.12
N TYR A 606 12.24 11.70 -20.12
CA TYR A 606 12.48 11.99 -18.70
C TYR A 606 13.51 11.03 -18.08
N ALA A 607 14.74 11.52 -17.90
CA ALA A 607 15.85 10.76 -17.33
C ALA A 607 16.51 11.53 -16.17
N PRO A 608 15.92 11.53 -14.96
CA PRO A 608 16.46 12.25 -13.81
C PRO A 608 17.77 11.64 -13.31
N SER A 609 18.59 12.45 -12.64
CA SER A 609 19.81 12.01 -11.96
C SER A 609 19.63 11.95 -10.45
N VAL A 610 20.41 11.10 -9.78
CA VAL A 610 20.41 10.99 -8.31
C VAL A 610 20.67 12.35 -7.63
N LEU A 611 19.77 12.77 -6.74
CA LEU A 611 19.82 14.09 -6.09
C LEU A 611 20.84 14.19 -4.95
N ILE A 612 21.00 13.12 -4.16
CA ILE A 612 21.89 13.02 -3.00
C ILE A 612 22.92 11.92 -3.30
N ALA A 613 24.13 12.34 -3.68
CA ALA A 613 25.21 11.40 -3.96
C ALA A 613 25.62 10.64 -2.69
N THR A 614 25.36 9.33 -2.68
CA THR A 614 25.86 8.38 -1.67
C THR A 614 26.81 7.37 -2.34
N SER A 615 27.56 6.60 -1.56
CA SER A 615 28.39 5.51 -2.09
C SER A 615 27.58 4.45 -2.86
N ALA A 616 26.29 4.27 -2.52
CA ALA A 616 25.35 3.43 -3.27
C ALA A 616 24.92 4.09 -4.60
N GLY A 617 24.61 5.39 -4.59
CA GLY A 617 24.29 6.14 -5.81
C GLY A 617 25.46 6.26 -6.80
N MET A 618 26.71 6.16 -6.34
CA MET A 618 27.89 6.08 -7.22
C MET A 618 28.00 4.73 -7.96
N LYS A 619 27.44 3.63 -7.43
CA LYS A 619 27.43 2.32 -8.13
C LYS A 619 26.44 2.31 -9.30
N SER A 620 25.24 2.87 -9.16
CA SER A 620 24.26 2.91 -10.27
C SER A 620 24.70 3.82 -11.42
N ALA A 621 25.36 4.95 -11.12
CA ALA A 621 25.93 5.84 -12.13
C ALA A 621 27.05 5.16 -12.95
N LEU A 622 27.81 4.25 -12.34
CA LEU A 622 28.79 3.42 -13.03
C LEU A 622 28.13 2.38 -13.94
N ASP A 623 27.03 1.75 -13.52
CA ASP A 623 26.31 0.76 -14.34
C ASP A 623 25.61 1.40 -15.55
N TYR A 624 25.02 2.60 -15.42
CA TYR A 624 24.48 3.35 -16.57
C TYR A 624 25.56 3.73 -17.59
N SER A 625 26.77 4.04 -17.12
CA SER A 625 27.92 4.34 -17.99
C SER A 625 28.35 3.10 -18.77
N VAL A 626 28.27 1.91 -18.16
CA VAL A 626 28.59 0.62 -18.82
C VAL A 626 27.52 0.24 -19.84
N ILE A 627 26.24 0.49 -19.55
CA ILE A 627 25.12 0.22 -20.49
C ILE A 627 25.20 1.15 -21.72
N LEU A 628 25.45 2.46 -21.52
CA LEU A 628 25.61 3.41 -22.63
C LEU A 628 26.81 3.06 -23.53
N ILE A 629 27.91 2.58 -22.95
CA ILE A 629 29.07 2.10 -23.71
C ILE A 629 28.74 0.79 -24.44
N ALA A 630 27.97 -0.13 -23.85
CA ALA A 630 27.57 -1.38 -24.49
C ALA A 630 26.64 -1.16 -25.70
N THR A 631 25.72 -0.19 -25.62
CA THR A 631 24.88 0.22 -26.77
C THR A 631 25.66 0.96 -27.85
N ALA A 632 26.69 1.74 -27.49
CA ALA A 632 27.54 2.41 -28.49
C ALA A 632 28.48 1.43 -29.21
N VAL A 633 28.96 0.38 -28.53
CA VAL A 633 29.84 -0.64 -29.12
C VAL A 633 29.07 -1.59 -30.05
N THR A 634 27.78 -1.84 -29.80
CA THR A 634 26.94 -2.66 -30.70
C THR A 634 26.55 -1.94 -31.99
N VAL A 635 26.41 -0.61 -31.97
CA VAL A 635 26.16 0.19 -33.20
C VAL A 635 27.41 0.32 -34.09
N PHE A 636 28.62 0.23 -33.53
CA PHE A 636 29.87 0.26 -34.32
C PHE A 636 30.28 -1.08 -34.94
N MET A 637 29.58 -2.19 -34.66
CA MET A 637 29.82 -3.50 -35.29
C MET A 637 28.81 -3.87 -36.38
N ALA A 638 27.93 -2.94 -36.78
CA ALA A 638 26.91 -3.14 -37.82
C ALA A 638 26.98 -2.11 -38.97
N VAL A 639 28.18 -1.69 -39.36
CA VAL A 639 28.46 -0.97 -40.64
C VAL A 639 29.60 -1.63 -41.38
#